data_AF-A0A210PMR6-F1
#
_entry.id   AF-A0A210PMR6-F1
#
_cell.length_a   1.000
_cell.length_b   1.000
_cell.length_c   1.000
_cell.angle_alpha   90.00
_cell.angle_beta   90.00
_cell.angle_gamma   90.00
#
_symmetry.space_group_name_H-M   'P 1'
#
loop_
_entity.id
_entity.type
_entity.pdbx_description
1 polymer ?
#
loop_
_entity_poly.entity_id
_entity_poly.type
_entity_poly.pdbx_seq_one_letter_code
_entity_poly.pdbx_strand_id
1 'polypeptide(L)'
;MSDRGSDEERDDEKEEEESTGQKYETVISALPPRVVQQEESQVEVSASPAFQCLDELFHEGKLTGTKVALLKAKYTDLHETLKKTRESEASLLNTAKDHTVELERQRSELEKGDNFPDSSNTEVTKMRQQLMKHNNEYAQIKEREYQQQYELETLSEEKKIMEREYSRMPKQGEIEKKLKEIQAASEDMKKEIVQRQMENKTLREDMDTTHRQCVTEQKEYDQLKSEMENLKGDLVQINTLPNQIAKEADKLHRQKIEVEKKLTKLDEEYQEILEESKGMEAKKNALQTEKFDTESELAKTRAMLDQKEREYNMLIKDFEFAKDREAVLMGDRSTLDMSLRHIHLEKKNTHDVHSRKSREKDRDLRNLKKAELQFKVAEESLAHTKSVNEKVKGQIDSLPKDDGTLQKKREELAKEVEHTKRSLAQQNNLTAVEHVKLEASAAEEQNLLYDQSDLRIEVVELTRLAAIKADEREQKARDFMRAEMRFHKAIEDLKTKELQIQDHHKKHQEMQIKLKEFAKLYELIKNERNKCVNLIQTSTQKAAEMKEKIKILQNEMEILRTAVMQKDRELQKHRLKHMNSIVMRDSLRNEVAKQSNIYNDMKATVEQQKMDLNKLNNMMNAGEEESTRLRNRYSKEEQKRNDRGLKLIEREEEVCIFYEKVNIEEQMIRNGNVELQAKEEEIRFLKMQLNEEKRSIELLRKNMPHKHALEQELVTLQIQLQQCQDRMLDLEKELENPYDETRVRSLEGKDLPPAELQDKIENLEMRLAEKEELLLEKDLIFEQVQRLASRVKVKAEDGKDDTLGLAKNVNALQAKIKDAYRKMRGLVAELSMNTATALQLQQALKEKEADLEQCYIRMEKGEPPCDEYEHDWQRLMSIEDRILRDREENRLIQEEEEQYKIAGGTTTTADPRPNAYIPDDDSELPIPRPYGRHAPFKPTEAGSTMRHIRKPVPKPIEI
;
A
#
# COMPACT_ATOMS: atom_id res chain seq x y z
N MET A 1 -15.00 -28.23 -59.01
CA MET A 1 -13.59 -27.87 -58.77
C MET A 1 -13.36 -28.10 -57.27
N SER A 2 -12.51 -29.04 -56.79
CA SER A 2 -11.08 -29.34 -57.10
C SER A 2 -10.12 -28.27 -56.57
N ASP A 3 -8.97 -28.54 -55.94
CA ASP A 3 -8.32 -29.78 -55.43
C ASP A 3 -7.07 -29.38 -54.59
N ARG A 4 -6.48 -30.14 -53.64
CA ARG A 4 -6.84 -31.41 -52.95
C ARG A 4 -6.64 -31.19 -51.41
N GLY A 5 -6.01 -31.95 -50.49
CA GLY A 5 -5.27 -33.23 -50.32
C GLY A 5 -4.66 -33.22 -48.88
N SER A 6 -4.54 -34.29 -48.07
CA SER A 6 -4.04 -35.69 -48.18
C SER A 6 -2.50 -35.84 -48.25
N ASP A 7 -1.71 -36.46 -47.35
CA ASP A 7 -1.80 -36.93 -45.92
C ASP A 7 -0.30 -36.95 -45.39
N GLU A 8 0.26 -37.60 -44.33
CA GLU A 8 -0.12 -38.61 -43.31
C GLU A 8 0.94 -38.66 -42.15
N GLU A 9 0.70 -39.44 -41.07
CA GLU A 9 1.65 -40.06 -40.08
C GLU A 9 2.58 -39.28 -39.08
N ARG A 10 2.42 -39.62 -37.76
CA ARG A 10 3.42 -39.85 -36.66
C ARG A 10 4.24 -38.68 -36.04
N ASP A 11 4.65 -38.70 -34.76
CA ASP A 11 4.37 -39.57 -33.58
C ASP A 11 4.66 -38.81 -32.25
N ASP A 12 4.22 -39.39 -31.11
CA ASP A 12 4.64 -39.13 -29.70
C ASP A 12 4.30 -37.77 -29.00
N GLU A 13 3.99 -37.70 -27.69
CA GLU A 13 3.95 -38.73 -26.62
C GLU A 13 2.95 -38.39 -25.45
N LYS A 14 2.37 -39.43 -24.83
CA LYS A 14 1.84 -39.57 -23.43
C LYS A 14 0.60 -38.80 -22.91
N GLU A 15 -0.49 -39.58 -22.78
CA GLU A 15 -1.22 -39.96 -21.54
C GLU A 15 -1.64 -38.85 -20.54
N GLU A 16 -2.92 -38.55 -20.31
CA GLU A 16 -4.06 -39.36 -19.82
C GLU A 16 -4.10 -39.63 -18.29
N GLU A 17 -5.13 -39.10 -17.62
CA GLU A 17 -6.12 -39.90 -16.86
C GLU A 17 -7.33 -39.02 -16.47
N GLU A 18 -8.55 -39.37 -16.91
CA GLU A 18 -9.79 -38.87 -16.29
C GLU A 18 -10.83 -40.00 -16.18
N SER A 19 -11.34 -40.24 -14.97
CA SER A 19 -12.20 -41.40 -14.69
C SER A 19 -13.68 -41.12 -14.94
N THR A 20 -14.34 -41.98 -15.73
CA THR A 20 -15.78 -42.27 -15.62
C THR A 20 -16.04 -43.76 -15.85
N GLY A 21 -17.16 -44.29 -15.35
CA GLY A 21 -17.44 -45.73 -15.42
C GLY A 21 -18.92 -46.08 -15.54
N GLN A 22 -19.23 -47.36 -15.28
CA GLN A 22 -20.52 -48.07 -15.35
C GLN A 22 -20.87 -48.76 -16.68
N LYS A 23 -20.72 -50.09 -16.71
CA LYS A 23 -21.85 -51.03 -16.52
C LYS A 23 -21.36 -52.47 -16.30
N TYR A 24 -22.26 -53.33 -15.85
CA TYR A 24 -22.02 -54.76 -15.71
C TYR A 24 -22.09 -55.46 -17.07
N GLU A 25 -21.06 -56.26 -17.39
CA GLU A 25 -21.16 -57.34 -18.38
C GLU A 25 -20.77 -58.68 -17.74
N THR A 26 -21.13 -59.77 -18.42
CA THR A 26 -21.06 -61.14 -17.90
C THR A 26 -19.62 -61.66 -17.82
N VAL A 27 -19.27 -62.28 -16.69
CA VAL A 27 -17.97 -62.94 -16.50
C VAL A 27 -17.82 -64.10 -17.51
N ILE A 28 -16.91 -63.94 -18.46
CA ILE A 28 -16.56 -64.98 -19.44
C ILE A 28 -15.72 -66.05 -18.74
N SER A 29 -16.27 -67.25 -18.59
CA SER A 29 -15.53 -68.42 -18.10
C SER A 29 -14.57 -68.90 -19.20
N ALA A 30 -13.27 -68.65 -19.01
CA ALA A 30 -12.23 -69.09 -19.93
C ALA A 30 -12.05 -70.62 -19.87
N LEU A 31 -12.40 -71.32 -20.95
CA LEU A 31 -12.08 -72.73 -21.12
C LEU A 31 -10.55 -72.91 -21.30
N PRO A 32 -9.92 -73.92 -20.67
CA PRO A 32 -8.49 -74.16 -20.83
C PRO A 32 -8.16 -74.62 -22.26
N PRO A 33 -7.04 -74.16 -22.85
CA PRO A 33 -6.63 -74.60 -24.18
C PRO A 33 -6.44 -76.12 -24.28
N ARG A 34 -6.97 -76.74 -25.34
CA ARG A 34 -6.62 -78.12 -25.70
C ARG A 34 -5.18 -78.17 -26.21
N VAL A 35 -4.23 -78.47 -25.34
CA VAL A 35 -2.86 -78.81 -25.73
C VAL A 35 -2.90 -80.12 -26.53
N VAL A 36 -2.65 -80.03 -27.84
CA VAL A 36 -2.40 -81.19 -28.68
C VAL A 36 -1.01 -81.72 -28.34
N GLN A 37 -0.91 -82.96 -27.88
CA GLN A 37 0.37 -83.63 -27.72
C GLN A 37 0.94 -83.98 -29.10
N GLN A 38 1.75 -83.07 -29.66
CA GLN A 38 2.72 -83.47 -30.68
C GLN A 38 3.91 -84.10 -29.97
N GLU A 39 4.06 -85.42 -30.12
CA GLU A 39 5.25 -86.16 -29.73
C GLU A 39 6.40 -85.84 -30.71
N GLU A 40 6.95 -84.63 -30.64
CA GLU A 40 8.28 -84.38 -31.18
C GLU A 40 9.29 -85.13 -30.30
N SER A 41 9.62 -86.33 -30.79
CA SER A 41 10.60 -87.24 -30.21
C SER A 41 11.94 -86.54 -29.97
N GLN A 42 12.72 -87.07 -29.03
CA GLN A 42 13.98 -86.49 -28.56
C GLN A 42 14.99 -86.24 -29.70
N VAL A 43 14.95 -85.05 -30.31
CA VAL A 43 15.99 -84.58 -31.22
C VAL A 43 17.13 -84.04 -30.37
N GLU A 44 18.30 -84.67 -30.45
CA GLU A 44 19.51 -84.13 -29.83
C GLU A 44 19.80 -82.73 -30.39
N VAL A 45 20.16 -81.77 -29.53
CA VAL A 45 20.29 -80.34 -29.89
C VAL A 45 21.27 -80.13 -31.07
N SER A 46 22.26 -81.00 -31.19
CA SER A 46 23.20 -81.14 -32.32
C SER A 46 22.55 -81.28 -33.70
N ALA A 47 21.37 -81.91 -33.78
CA ALA A 47 20.61 -82.13 -35.01
C ALA A 47 19.54 -81.07 -35.29
N SER A 48 19.43 -80.03 -34.45
CA SER A 48 18.50 -78.91 -34.70
C SER A 48 18.90 -78.12 -35.96
N PRO A 49 17.95 -77.68 -36.82
CA PRO A 49 18.25 -76.83 -37.97
C PRO A 49 19.04 -75.56 -37.62
N ALA A 50 18.83 -74.99 -36.43
CA ALA A 50 19.61 -73.85 -35.95
C ALA A 50 21.09 -74.18 -35.71
N PHE A 51 21.40 -75.40 -35.27
CA PHE A 51 22.77 -75.88 -35.12
C PHE A 51 23.43 -76.12 -36.48
N GLN A 52 22.67 -76.63 -37.46
CA GLN A 52 23.12 -76.87 -38.83
C GLN A 52 23.42 -75.54 -39.55
N CYS A 53 22.51 -74.56 -39.53
CA CYS A 53 22.76 -73.24 -40.12
C CYS A 53 23.92 -72.49 -39.44
N LEU A 54 24.18 -72.72 -38.15
CA LEU A 54 25.38 -72.19 -37.48
C LEU A 54 26.68 -72.84 -37.96
N ASP A 55 26.66 -74.11 -38.42
CA ASP A 55 27.79 -74.73 -39.11
C ASP A 55 27.89 -74.28 -40.57
N GLU A 56 26.78 -74.09 -41.29
CA GLU A 56 26.81 -73.56 -42.66
C GLU A 56 27.44 -72.15 -42.69
N LEU A 57 27.02 -71.27 -41.78
CA LEU A 57 27.61 -69.93 -41.61
C LEU A 57 29.08 -69.94 -41.13
N PHE A 58 29.55 -71.06 -40.57
CA PHE A 58 30.97 -71.30 -40.30
C PHE A 58 31.73 -71.68 -41.57
N HIS A 59 31.20 -72.61 -42.36
CA HIS A 59 31.80 -73.07 -43.62
C HIS A 59 31.80 -72.00 -44.71
N GLU A 60 30.81 -71.09 -44.71
CA GLU A 60 30.82 -69.87 -45.53
C GLU A 60 31.85 -68.81 -45.08
N GLY A 61 32.59 -69.04 -43.99
CA GLY A 61 33.60 -68.12 -43.45
C GLY A 61 33.05 -66.84 -42.81
N LYS A 62 31.72 -66.68 -42.72
CA LYS A 62 31.05 -65.47 -42.20
C LYS A 62 31.11 -65.37 -40.68
N LEU A 63 31.30 -66.48 -39.98
CA LEU A 63 31.49 -66.55 -38.52
C LEU A 63 32.81 -67.24 -38.17
N THR A 64 33.51 -66.73 -37.16
CA THR A 64 34.69 -67.41 -36.58
C THR A 64 34.27 -68.52 -35.63
N GLY A 65 35.06 -69.61 -35.56
CA GLY A 65 34.66 -70.83 -34.83
C GLY A 65 34.37 -70.63 -33.35
N THR A 66 35.07 -69.72 -32.68
CA THR A 66 34.78 -69.32 -31.29
C THR A 66 33.41 -68.64 -31.14
N LYS A 67 32.98 -67.87 -32.14
CA LYS A 67 31.66 -67.22 -32.18
C LYS A 67 30.54 -68.24 -32.41
N VAL A 68 30.79 -69.23 -33.27
CA VAL A 68 29.87 -70.34 -33.55
C VAL A 68 29.69 -71.25 -32.34
N ALA A 69 30.79 -71.62 -31.67
CA ALA A 69 30.75 -72.39 -30.42
C ALA A 69 29.94 -71.68 -29.32
N LEU A 70 30.10 -70.36 -29.18
CA LEU A 70 29.39 -69.55 -28.19
C LEU A 70 27.89 -69.40 -28.52
N LEU A 71 27.53 -69.25 -29.79
CA LEU A 71 26.12 -69.25 -30.24
C LEU A 71 25.46 -70.61 -30.07
N LYS A 72 26.17 -71.70 -30.38
CA LYS A 72 25.71 -73.07 -30.14
C LYS A 72 25.48 -73.34 -28.66
N ALA A 73 26.42 -72.97 -27.77
CA ALA A 73 26.25 -73.09 -26.33
C ALA A 73 25.00 -72.35 -25.83
N LYS A 74 24.80 -71.09 -26.25
CA LYS A 74 23.60 -70.31 -25.91
C LYS A 74 22.29 -70.94 -26.39
N TYR A 75 22.30 -71.61 -27.54
CA TYR A 75 21.12 -72.32 -28.04
C TYR A 75 20.84 -73.60 -27.23
N THR A 76 21.89 -74.30 -26.76
CA THR A 76 21.74 -75.42 -25.82
C THR A 76 21.15 -74.95 -24.48
N ASP A 77 21.66 -73.86 -23.90
CA ASP A 77 21.13 -73.27 -22.66
C ASP A 77 19.65 -72.88 -22.83
N LEU A 78 19.28 -72.30 -23.97
CA LEU A 78 17.90 -71.90 -24.28
C LEU A 78 16.98 -73.12 -24.44
N HIS A 79 17.47 -74.21 -25.04
CA HIS A 79 16.72 -75.46 -25.17
C HIS A 79 16.54 -76.16 -23.83
N GLU A 80 17.58 -76.22 -22.99
CA GLU A 80 17.51 -76.85 -21.67
C GLU A 80 16.64 -76.04 -20.69
N THR A 81 16.66 -74.71 -20.76
CA THR A 81 15.73 -73.87 -20.00
C THR A 81 14.29 -74.06 -20.49
N LEU A 82 14.01 -74.04 -21.81
CA LEU A 82 12.67 -74.34 -22.35
C LEU A 82 12.14 -75.71 -21.88
N LYS A 83 13.00 -76.74 -21.85
CA LYS A 83 12.66 -78.06 -21.34
C LYS A 83 12.26 -78.01 -19.86
N LYS A 84 13.06 -77.37 -19.01
CA LYS A 84 12.76 -77.19 -17.57
C LYS A 84 11.45 -76.42 -17.35
N THR A 85 11.17 -75.41 -18.18
CA THR A 85 9.89 -74.68 -18.11
C THR A 85 8.71 -75.60 -18.42
N ARG A 86 8.78 -76.41 -19.49
CA ARG A 86 7.73 -77.39 -19.83
C ARG A 86 7.55 -78.49 -18.76
N GLU A 87 8.63 -78.95 -18.15
CA GLU A 87 8.58 -79.89 -17.03
C GLU A 87 7.91 -79.25 -15.79
N SER A 88 8.17 -77.97 -15.53
CA SER A 88 7.48 -77.23 -14.46
C SER A 88 5.99 -76.98 -14.76
N GLU A 89 5.64 -76.68 -16.01
CA GLU A 89 4.26 -76.48 -16.46
C GLU A 89 3.44 -77.77 -16.35
N ALA A 90 4.00 -78.91 -16.74
CA ALA A 90 3.38 -80.22 -16.58
C ALA A 90 3.17 -80.60 -15.09
N SER A 91 4.10 -80.24 -14.22
CA SER A 91 3.97 -80.41 -12.76
C SER A 91 2.84 -79.55 -12.20
N LEU A 92 2.83 -78.25 -12.51
CA LEU A 92 1.78 -77.31 -12.10
C LEU A 92 0.40 -77.74 -12.60
N LEU A 93 0.29 -78.18 -13.86
CA LEU A 93 -0.96 -78.64 -14.45
C LEU A 93 -1.47 -79.97 -13.86
N ASN A 94 -0.60 -80.79 -13.25
CA ASN A 94 -1.05 -81.93 -12.44
C ASN A 94 -1.51 -81.48 -11.05
N THR A 95 -0.78 -80.62 -10.34
CA THR A 95 -1.27 -80.07 -9.06
C THR A 95 -2.60 -79.32 -9.20
N ALA A 96 -2.84 -78.66 -10.34
CA ALA A 96 -4.12 -78.03 -10.65
C ALA A 96 -5.27 -79.04 -10.81
N LYS A 97 -5.00 -80.25 -11.33
CA LYS A 97 -5.99 -81.36 -11.39
C LYS A 97 -6.29 -81.90 -10.00
N ASP A 98 -5.26 -82.14 -9.19
CA ASP A 98 -5.43 -82.64 -7.82
C ASP A 98 -6.26 -81.66 -6.99
N HIS A 99 -6.03 -80.34 -7.15
CA HIS A 99 -6.84 -79.30 -6.53
C HIS A 99 -8.26 -79.17 -7.11
N THR A 100 -8.51 -79.52 -8.39
CA THR A 100 -9.89 -79.54 -8.91
C THR A 100 -10.68 -80.75 -8.39
N VAL A 101 -10.06 -81.93 -8.28
CA VAL A 101 -10.68 -83.11 -7.66
C VAL A 101 -11.02 -82.85 -6.19
N GLU A 102 -10.12 -82.20 -5.44
CA GLU A 102 -10.38 -81.82 -4.05
C GLU A 102 -11.49 -80.75 -3.94
N LEU A 103 -11.57 -79.79 -4.86
CA LEU A 103 -12.68 -78.83 -4.94
C LEU A 103 -14.03 -79.49 -5.25
N GLU A 104 -14.07 -80.50 -6.12
CA GLU A 104 -15.28 -81.27 -6.40
C GLU A 104 -15.70 -82.14 -5.19
N ARG A 105 -14.72 -82.72 -4.46
CA ARG A 105 -14.97 -83.41 -3.18
C ARG A 105 -15.61 -82.48 -2.16
N GLN A 106 -15.02 -81.29 -1.95
CA GLN A 106 -15.53 -80.30 -1.01
C GLN A 106 -16.90 -79.74 -1.41
N ARG A 107 -17.16 -79.52 -2.71
CA ARG A 107 -18.49 -79.15 -3.22
C ARG A 107 -19.54 -80.22 -2.93
N SER A 108 -19.20 -81.50 -3.11
CA SER A 108 -20.10 -82.61 -2.77
C SER A 108 -20.34 -82.76 -1.27
N GLU A 109 -19.46 -82.23 -0.40
CA GLU A 109 -19.69 -82.18 1.05
C GLU A 109 -20.56 -80.98 1.46
N LEU A 110 -20.40 -79.82 0.81
CA LEU A 110 -21.29 -78.65 0.94
C LEU A 110 -22.73 -78.95 0.50
N GLU A 111 -22.91 -79.57 -0.66
CA GLU A 111 -24.25 -79.91 -1.22
C GLU A 111 -25.03 -80.92 -0.35
N LYS A 112 -24.32 -81.68 0.51
CA LYS A 112 -24.92 -82.53 1.56
C LYS A 112 -25.22 -81.77 2.86
N GLY A 113 -24.57 -80.63 3.09
CA GLY A 113 -24.87 -79.72 4.20
C GLY A 113 -26.13 -78.88 3.96
N ASP A 114 -26.29 -78.35 2.75
CA ASP A 114 -27.44 -77.49 2.38
C ASP A 114 -28.78 -78.24 2.32
N ASN A 115 -28.76 -79.57 2.22
CA ASN A 115 -29.96 -80.43 2.23
C ASN A 115 -30.44 -80.85 3.63
N PHE A 116 -30.14 -80.06 4.68
CA PHE A 116 -30.65 -80.30 6.04
C PHE A 116 -31.95 -79.51 6.29
N PRO A 117 -33.05 -80.13 6.79
CA PRO A 117 -34.34 -79.47 6.89
C PRO A 117 -34.38 -78.39 7.98
N ASP A 118 -34.66 -77.15 7.57
CA ASP A 118 -34.58 -75.91 8.37
C ASP A 118 -35.75 -75.72 9.36
N SER A 119 -36.18 -76.81 10.02
CA SER A 119 -37.43 -76.89 10.79
C SER A 119 -37.32 -77.67 12.10
N SER A 120 -36.16 -77.62 12.78
CA SER A 120 -36.00 -78.16 14.14
C SER A 120 -35.27 -77.19 15.10
N ASN A 121 -36.07 -76.33 15.75
CA ASN A 121 -35.62 -75.36 16.77
C ASN A 121 -35.30 -76.05 18.11
N THR A 122 -34.32 -76.97 18.09
CA THR A 122 -33.84 -77.69 19.26
C THR A 122 -32.70 -76.94 19.96
N GLU A 123 -32.48 -77.23 21.24
CA GLU A 123 -31.42 -76.58 22.02
C GLU A 123 -30.01 -76.87 21.46
N VAL A 124 -29.81 -78.02 20.83
CA VAL A 124 -28.56 -78.40 20.15
C VAL A 124 -28.19 -77.38 19.05
N THR A 125 -29.17 -76.88 18.30
CA THR A 125 -28.95 -75.88 17.25
C THR A 125 -28.49 -74.55 17.85
N LYS A 126 -29.10 -74.10 18.95
CA LYS A 126 -28.72 -72.87 19.67
C LYS A 126 -27.34 -73.00 20.33
N MET A 127 -27.07 -74.14 20.97
CA MET A 127 -25.78 -74.46 21.58
C MET A 127 -24.66 -74.49 20.53
N ARG A 128 -24.90 -75.06 19.34
CA ARG A 128 -23.95 -74.99 18.20
C ARG A 128 -23.74 -73.56 17.71
N GLN A 129 -24.78 -72.74 17.63
CA GLN A 129 -24.68 -71.35 17.20
C GLN A 129 -23.90 -70.49 18.20
N GLN A 130 -24.09 -70.72 19.51
CA GLN A 130 -23.29 -70.11 20.57
C GLN A 130 -21.84 -70.60 20.56
N LEU A 131 -21.60 -71.91 20.38
CA LEU A 131 -20.26 -72.49 20.31
C LEU A 131 -19.47 -71.97 19.09
N MET A 132 -20.10 -71.84 17.92
CA MET A 132 -19.48 -71.21 16.75
C MET A 132 -19.18 -69.73 16.99
N LYS A 133 -20.08 -68.99 17.64
CA LYS A 133 -19.84 -67.58 17.99
C LYS A 133 -18.65 -67.43 18.95
N HIS A 134 -18.59 -68.25 20.00
CA HIS A 134 -17.48 -68.24 20.96
C HIS A 134 -16.16 -68.77 20.38
N ASN A 135 -16.18 -69.71 19.42
CA ASN A 135 -14.98 -70.10 18.68
C ASN A 135 -14.45 -68.95 17.82
N ASN A 136 -15.32 -68.20 17.14
CA ASN A 136 -14.91 -67.04 16.33
C ASN A 136 -14.40 -65.89 17.22
N GLU A 137 -15.05 -65.64 18.36
CA GLU A 137 -14.58 -64.69 19.38
C GLU A 137 -13.20 -65.12 19.94
N TYR A 138 -13.01 -66.41 20.25
CA TYR A 138 -11.74 -66.97 20.71
C TYR A 138 -10.62 -66.87 19.65
N ALA A 139 -10.95 -67.12 18.37
CA ALA A 139 -10.01 -66.97 17.26
C ALA A 139 -9.54 -65.51 17.12
N GLN A 140 -10.46 -64.54 17.15
CA GLN A 140 -10.13 -63.10 17.14
C GLN A 140 -9.34 -62.66 18.38
N ILE A 141 -9.61 -63.24 19.55
CA ILE A 141 -8.83 -63.00 20.77
C ILE A 141 -7.41 -63.54 20.61
N LYS A 142 -7.22 -64.74 20.06
CA LYS A 142 -5.89 -65.31 19.78
C LYS A 142 -5.11 -64.53 18.72
N GLU A 143 -5.78 -64.06 17.67
CA GLU A 143 -5.15 -63.25 16.63
C GLU A 143 -4.69 -61.90 17.18
N ARG A 144 -5.49 -61.27 18.06
CA ARG A 144 -5.07 -60.10 18.85
C ARG A 144 -3.96 -60.39 19.84
N GLU A 145 -4.00 -61.52 20.54
CA GLU A 145 -2.94 -61.94 21.47
C GLU A 145 -1.60 -62.08 20.71
N TYR A 146 -1.61 -62.69 19.53
CA TYR A 146 -0.43 -62.80 18.67
C TYR A 146 0.06 -61.44 18.18
N GLN A 147 -0.83 -60.55 17.73
CA GLN A 147 -0.49 -59.17 17.34
C GLN A 147 0.13 -58.39 18.51
N GLN A 148 -0.43 -58.50 19.72
CA GLN A 148 0.08 -57.83 20.92
C GLN A 148 1.42 -58.42 21.40
N GLN A 149 1.63 -59.73 21.25
CA GLN A 149 2.93 -60.36 21.52
C GLN A 149 3.99 -59.87 20.52
N TYR A 150 3.64 -59.74 19.23
CA TYR A 150 4.52 -59.19 18.21
C TYR A 150 4.87 -57.71 18.48
N GLU A 151 3.88 -56.86 18.77
CA GLU A 151 4.11 -55.46 19.18
C GLU A 151 5.00 -55.38 20.43
N LEU A 152 4.76 -56.20 21.46
CA LEU A 152 5.57 -56.24 22.68
C LEU A 152 7.02 -56.67 22.41
N GLU A 153 7.24 -57.63 21.50
CA GLU A 153 8.59 -58.05 21.13
C GLU A 153 9.32 -56.95 20.35
N THR A 154 8.67 -56.34 19.33
CA THR A 154 9.19 -55.18 18.59
C THR A 154 9.53 -54.02 19.52
N LEU A 155 8.63 -53.63 20.41
CA LEU A 155 8.86 -52.58 21.41
C LEU A 155 9.97 -52.96 22.41
N SER A 156 10.20 -54.26 22.66
CA SER A 156 11.35 -54.70 23.45
C SER A 156 12.67 -54.51 22.70
N GLU A 157 12.68 -54.65 21.38
CA GLU A 157 13.87 -54.45 20.54
C GLU A 157 14.17 -52.98 20.33
N GLU A 158 13.15 -52.16 20.05
CA GLU A 158 13.26 -50.69 20.07
C GLU A 158 13.78 -50.21 21.43
N LYS A 159 13.25 -50.72 22.55
CA LYS A 159 13.77 -50.39 23.88
C LYS A 159 15.24 -50.78 24.04
N LYS A 160 15.66 -51.99 23.62
CA LYS A 160 17.07 -52.42 23.66
C LYS A 160 17.97 -51.56 22.77
N ILE A 161 17.45 -51.01 21.66
CA ILE A 161 18.16 -50.06 20.80
C ILE A 161 18.30 -48.72 21.53
N MET A 162 17.21 -48.15 22.04
CA MET A 162 17.19 -46.89 22.79
C MET A 162 18.07 -46.94 24.05
N GLU A 163 18.13 -48.07 24.77
CA GLU A 163 19.04 -48.26 25.91
C GLU A 163 20.53 -48.28 25.48
N ARG A 164 20.85 -48.81 24.29
CA ARG A 164 22.21 -48.73 23.71
C ARG A 164 22.56 -47.33 23.23
N GLU A 165 21.60 -46.59 22.66
CA GLU A 165 21.81 -45.21 22.22
C GLU A 165 21.93 -44.23 23.40
N TYR A 166 21.11 -44.39 24.43
CA TYR A 166 21.26 -43.68 25.71
C TYR A 166 22.62 -43.98 26.36
N SER A 167 23.10 -45.23 26.27
CA SER A 167 24.45 -45.62 26.71
C SER A 167 25.59 -45.07 25.81
N ARG A 168 25.28 -44.55 24.62
CA ARG A 168 26.22 -43.87 23.71
C ARG A 168 26.18 -42.35 23.85
N MET A 169 25.17 -41.77 24.49
CA MET A 169 25.16 -40.33 24.77
C MET A 169 26.26 -39.98 25.78
N PRO A 170 27.05 -38.91 25.55
CA PRO A 170 28.07 -38.48 26.49
C PRO A 170 27.42 -38.03 27.80
N LYS A 171 28.05 -38.36 28.94
CA LYS A 171 27.50 -38.07 30.26
C LYS A 171 27.44 -36.56 30.50
N GLN A 172 26.44 -36.13 31.27
CA GLN A 172 26.12 -34.72 31.58
C GLN A 172 27.35 -33.81 31.77
N GLY A 173 28.36 -34.24 32.55
CA GLY A 173 29.57 -33.45 32.81
C GLY A 173 30.48 -33.21 31.60
N GLU A 174 30.49 -34.09 30.60
CA GLU A 174 31.22 -33.86 29.33
C GLU A 174 30.46 -32.88 28.43
N ILE A 175 29.12 -32.95 28.44
CA ILE A 175 28.26 -31.98 27.77
C ILE A 175 28.46 -30.61 28.40
N GLU A 176 28.38 -30.49 29.73
CA GLU A 176 28.59 -29.23 30.46
C GLU A 176 30.00 -28.67 30.27
N LYS A 177 31.04 -29.53 30.19
CA LYS A 177 32.39 -29.07 29.90
C LYS A 177 32.51 -28.50 28.49
N LYS A 178 31.99 -29.20 27.47
CA LYS A 178 31.92 -28.68 26.10
C LYS A 178 31.03 -27.44 25.99
N LEU A 179 29.96 -27.34 26.78
CA LEU A 179 29.10 -26.16 26.82
C LEU A 179 29.87 -24.95 27.38
N LYS A 180 30.69 -25.15 28.42
CA LYS A 180 31.59 -24.10 28.95
C LYS A 180 32.70 -23.73 27.99
N GLU A 181 33.31 -24.70 27.31
CA GLU A 181 34.34 -24.46 26.28
C GLU A 181 33.75 -23.67 25.09
N ILE A 182 32.52 -23.99 24.65
CA ILE A 182 31.77 -23.26 23.61
C ILE A 182 31.27 -21.89 24.12
N GLN A 183 30.87 -21.77 25.39
CA GLN A 183 30.50 -20.48 25.98
C GLN A 183 31.71 -19.54 26.09
N ALA A 184 32.86 -20.03 26.54
CA ALA A 184 34.10 -19.26 26.55
C ALA A 184 34.50 -18.82 25.13
N ALA A 185 34.52 -19.74 24.16
CA ALA A 185 34.79 -19.41 22.76
C ALA A 185 33.75 -18.43 22.17
N SER A 186 32.49 -18.49 22.60
CA SER A 186 31.44 -17.54 22.23
C SER A 186 31.62 -16.17 22.88
N GLU A 187 32.08 -16.09 24.12
CA GLU A 187 32.41 -14.85 24.80
C GLU A 187 33.68 -14.20 24.24
N ASP A 188 34.69 -14.99 23.89
CA ASP A 188 35.91 -14.48 23.24
C ASP A 188 35.63 -14.06 21.79
N MET A 189 34.82 -14.80 21.03
CA MET A 189 34.30 -14.30 19.75
C MET A 189 33.43 -13.05 19.91
N LYS A 190 32.66 -12.88 20.99
CA LYS A 190 31.92 -11.63 21.25
C LYS A 190 32.87 -10.46 21.57
N LYS A 191 33.95 -10.70 22.33
CA LYS A 191 35.00 -9.70 22.59
C LYS A 191 35.70 -9.32 21.28
N GLU A 192 36.08 -10.29 20.45
CA GLU A 192 36.64 -10.01 19.14
C GLU A 192 35.62 -9.27 18.25
N ILE A 193 34.35 -9.68 18.18
CA ILE A 193 33.33 -8.97 17.40
C ILE A 193 33.17 -7.52 17.87
N VAL A 194 33.13 -7.26 19.18
CA VAL A 194 33.06 -5.89 19.73
C VAL A 194 34.32 -5.10 19.40
N GLN A 195 35.50 -5.71 19.49
CA GLN A 195 36.77 -5.07 19.13
C GLN A 195 36.85 -4.78 17.62
N ARG A 196 36.50 -5.74 16.76
CA ARG A 196 36.41 -5.58 15.30
C ARG A 196 35.34 -4.57 14.89
N GLN A 197 34.27 -4.42 15.66
CA GLN A 197 33.26 -3.36 15.48
C GLN A 197 33.81 -1.99 15.89
N MET A 198 34.59 -1.92 16.97
CA MET A 198 35.30 -0.70 17.38
C MET A 198 36.34 -0.29 16.33
N GLU A 199 37.14 -1.24 15.85
CA GLU A 199 38.12 -1.08 14.75
C GLU A 199 37.42 -0.72 13.43
N ASN A 200 36.28 -1.34 13.09
CA ASN A 200 35.47 -0.92 11.94
C ASN A 200 34.89 0.48 12.12
N LYS A 201 34.59 0.90 13.35
CA LYS A 201 34.09 2.25 13.63
C LYS A 201 35.21 3.27 13.48
N THR A 202 36.38 3.05 14.08
CA THR A 202 37.53 3.95 13.91
C THR A 202 37.97 3.98 12.45
N LEU A 203 38.11 2.83 11.77
CA LEU A 203 38.43 2.79 10.33
C LEU A 203 37.36 3.46 9.46
N ARG A 204 36.08 3.50 9.87
CA ARG A 204 35.05 4.30 9.19
C ARG A 204 35.17 5.78 9.48
N GLU A 205 35.52 6.18 10.69
CA GLU A 205 35.76 7.58 11.07
C GLU A 205 37.06 8.11 10.42
N ASP A 206 38.07 7.26 10.25
CA ASP A 206 39.32 7.50 9.50
C ASP A 206 39.05 7.53 7.98
N MET A 207 38.23 6.62 7.43
CA MET A 207 37.79 6.69 6.04
C MET A 207 36.91 7.91 5.77
N ASP A 208 36.05 8.33 6.71
CA ASP A 208 35.23 9.54 6.58
C ASP A 208 36.08 10.82 6.66
N THR A 209 37.11 10.85 7.52
CA THR A 209 38.00 12.01 7.64
C THR A 209 38.98 12.10 6.48
N THR A 210 39.57 10.99 6.04
CA THR A 210 40.37 10.95 4.80
C THR A 210 39.53 11.20 3.56
N HIS A 211 38.28 10.70 3.48
CA HIS A 211 37.38 11.06 2.37
C HIS A 211 37.02 12.55 2.39
N ARG A 212 36.79 13.16 3.57
CA ARG A 212 36.60 14.61 3.68
C ARG A 212 37.86 15.38 3.27
N GLN A 213 39.05 14.93 3.66
CA GLN A 213 40.33 15.50 3.27
C GLN A 213 40.54 15.41 1.76
N CYS A 214 40.38 14.23 1.15
CA CYS A 214 40.45 14.06 -0.30
C CYS A 214 39.35 14.85 -1.03
N VAL A 215 38.16 15.09 -0.42
CA VAL A 215 37.13 15.97 -1.01
C VAL A 215 37.47 17.45 -0.88
N THR A 216 38.25 17.89 0.12
CA THR A 216 38.82 19.24 0.16
C THR A 216 40.00 19.37 -0.80
N GLU A 217 40.93 18.42 -0.80
CA GLU A 217 42.09 18.37 -1.72
C GLU A 217 41.64 18.27 -3.18
N GLN A 218 40.58 17.51 -3.49
CA GLN A 218 39.99 17.46 -4.84
C GLN A 218 39.36 18.80 -5.22
N LYS A 219 38.72 19.53 -4.30
CA LYS A 219 38.19 20.87 -4.57
C LYS A 219 39.29 21.90 -4.75
N GLU A 220 40.35 21.84 -3.95
CA GLU A 220 41.53 22.70 -4.07
C GLU A 220 42.29 22.38 -5.36
N TYR A 221 42.40 21.10 -5.74
CA TYR A 221 42.93 20.65 -7.03
C TYR A 221 42.07 21.12 -8.20
N ASP A 222 40.74 20.99 -8.14
CA ASP A 222 39.85 21.45 -9.21
C ASP A 222 39.80 22.99 -9.30
N GLN A 223 40.02 23.71 -8.18
CA GLN A 223 40.25 25.16 -8.18
C GLN A 223 41.59 25.52 -8.83
N LEU A 224 42.71 24.93 -8.38
CA LEU A 224 44.04 25.12 -8.97
C LEU A 224 44.09 24.72 -10.46
N LYS A 225 43.33 23.69 -10.85
CA LYS A 225 43.15 23.25 -12.23
C LYS A 225 42.33 24.25 -13.03
N SER A 226 41.25 24.79 -12.47
CA SER A 226 40.49 25.88 -13.10
C SER A 226 41.34 27.14 -13.26
N GLU A 227 42.15 27.51 -12.26
CA GLU A 227 43.13 28.59 -12.34
C GLU A 227 44.21 28.31 -13.41
N MET A 228 44.71 27.08 -13.51
CA MET A 228 45.60 26.64 -14.59
C MET A 228 44.95 26.70 -15.98
N GLU A 229 43.67 26.37 -16.10
CA GLU A 229 42.92 26.43 -17.37
C GLU A 229 42.60 27.88 -17.76
N ASN A 230 42.30 28.75 -16.78
CA ASN A 230 42.16 30.19 -16.98
C ASN A 230 43.50 30.81 -17.44
N LEU A 231 44.60 30.54 -16.72
CA LEU A 231 45.94 31.02 -17.09
C LEU A 231 46.42 30.49 -18.45
N LYS A 232 46.09 29.23 -18.81
CA LYS A 232 46.30 28.71 -20.17
C LYS A 232 45.40 29.40 -21.20
N GLY A 233 44.16 29.72 -20.85
CA GLY A 233 43.22 30.47 -21.68
C GLY A 233 43.75 31.86 -22.02
N ASP A 234 44.20 32.61 -21.01
CA ASP A 234 44.77 33.95 -21.15
C ASP A 234 46.03 33.93 -22.04
N LEU A 235 46.92 32.95 -21.83
CA LEU A 235 48.13 32.76 -22.64
C LEU A 235 47.80 32.47 -24.12
N VAL A 236 46.70 31.76 -24.40
CA VAL A 236 46.23 31.47 -25.76
C VAL A 236 45.51 32.66 -26.40
N GLN A 237 44.73 33.44 -25.65
CA GLN A 237 44.05 34.64 -26.15
C GLN A 237 45.05 35.67 -26.71
N ILE A 238 46.10 35.97 -25.94
CA ILE A 238 47.15 36.94 -26.32
C ILE A 238 47.77 36.59 -27.70
N ASN A 239 47.88 35.30 -28.03
CA ASN A 239 48.57 34.82 -29.24
C ASN A 239 47.63 34.52 -30.43
N THR A 240 46.31 34.75 -30.31
CA THR A 240 45.33 34.35 -31.35
C THR A 240 44.32 35.43 -31.78
N LEU A 241 44.36 36.62 -31.16
CA LEU A 241 43.50 37.78 -31.41
C LEU A 241 43.07 38.03 -32.88
N PRO A 242 43.96 38.04 -33.90
CA PRO A 242 43.55 38.33 -35.29
C PRO A 242 42.65 37.27 -35.93
N ASN A 243 42.72 36.01 -35.47
CA ASN A 243 41.96 34.88 -36.02
C ASN A 243 40.72 34.51 -35.18
N GLN A 244 40.61 35.00 -33.95
CA GLN A 244 39.45 34.73 -33.08
C GLN A 244 38.21 35.50 -33.54
N ILE A 245 38.34 36.78 -33.92
CA ILE A 245 37.22 37.65 -34.33
C ILE A 245 36.37 37.01 -35.44
N ALA A 246 37.01 36.35 -36.42
CA ALA A 246 36.30 35.65 -37.50
C ALA A 246 35.57 34.38 -37.03
N LYS A 247 36.13 33.64 -36.06
CA LYS A 247 35.54 32.40 -35.52
C LYS A 247 34.48 32.65 -34.45
N GLU A 248 34.53 33.77 -33.75
CA GLU A 248 33.52 34.14 -32.75
C GLU A 248 32.21 34.57 -33.39
N ALA A 249 32.22 35.23 -34.54
CA ALA A 249 31.02 35.45 -35.35
C ALA A 249 30.32 34.12 -35.71
N ASP A 250 31.10 33.14 -36.15
CA ASP A 250 30.65 31.79 -36.51
C ASP A 250 30.13 31.00 -35.29
N LYS A 251 30.78 31.16 -34.13
CA LYS A 251 30.39 30.54 -32.86
C LYS A 251 29.10 31.14 -32.30
N LEU A 252 28.95 32.46 -32.36
CA LEU A 252 27.72 33.17 -32.01
C LEU A 252 26.57 32.79 -32.94
N HIS A 253 26.82 32.60 -34.24
CA HIS A 253 25.80 32.12 -35.18
C HIS A 253 25.32 30.70 -34.85
N ARG A 254 26.24 29.79 -34.49
CA ARG A 254 25.88 28.42 -34.05
C ARG A 254 25.16 28.42 -32.70
N GLN A 255 25.61 29.21 -31.73
CA GLN A 255 24.94 29.37 -30.43
C GLN A 255 23.56 29.98 -30.59
N LYS A 256 23.38 30.96 -31.49
CA LYS A 256 22.06 31.48 -31.87
C LYS A 256 21.16 30.36 -32.40
N ILE A 257 21.61 29.57 -33.38
CA ILE A 257 20.82 28.45 -33.94
C ILE A 257 20.50 27.38 -32.88
N GLU A 258 21.40 27.13 -31.93
CA GLU A 258 21.16 26.18 -30.85
C GLU A 258 20.15 26.72 -29.81
N VAL A 259 20.21 28.02 -29.51
CA VAL A 259 19.21 28.72 -28.67
C VAL A 259 17.85 28.80 -29.39
N GLU A 260 17.82 29.07 -30.70
CA GLU A 260 16.60 29.02 -31.51
C GLU A 260 15.98 27.62 -31.50
N LYS A 261 16.78 26.55 -31.62
CA LYS A 261 16.30 25.16 -31.50
C LYS A 261 15.86 24.76 -30.08
N LYS A 262 16.40 25.40 -29.04
CA LYS A 262 15.94 25.25 -27.66
C LYS A 262 14.65 26.04 -27.42
N LEU A 263 14.51 27.20 -28.07
CA LEU A 263 13.31 28.02 -28.03
C LEU A 263 12.16 27.32 -28.75
N THR A 264 12.35 26.78 -29.96
CA THR A 264 11.28 26.03 -30.66
C THR A 264 10.84 24.80 -29.89
N LYS A 265 11.76 24.07 -29.26
CA LYS A 265 11.41 22.95 -28.38
C LYS A 265 10.62 23.38 -27.15
N LEU A 266 11.01 24.49 -26.52
CA LEU A 266 10.29 25.02 -25.38
C LEU A 266 8.91 25.59 -25.79
N ASP A 267 8.76 26.08 -27.02
CA ASP A 267 7.47 26.45 -27.61
C ASP A 267 6.63 25.21 -27.94
N GLU A 268 7.22 24.14 -28.46
CA GLU A 268 6.58 22.83 -28.69
C GLU A 268 6.06 22.23 -27.37
N GLU A 269 6.93 22.13 -26.35
CA GLU A 269 6.59 21.71 -24.98
C GLU A 269 5.52 22.62 -24.35
N TYR A 270 5.60 23.94 -24.57
CA TYR A 270 4.61 24.90 -24.08
C TYR A 270 3.26 24.73 -24.78
N GLN A 271 3.21 24.53 -26.10
CA GLN A 271 1.96 24.24 -26.82
C GLN A 271 1.35 22.91 -26.38
N GLU A 272 2.16 21.85 -26.19
CA GLU A 272 1.70 20.56 -25.68
C GLU A 272 1.03 20.72 -24.29
N ILE A 273 1.69 21.41 -23.35
CA ILE A 273 1.11 21.75 -22.03
C ILE A 273 -0.16 22.61 -22.18
N LEU A 274 -0.23 23.51 -23.17
CA LEU A 274 -1.40 24.35 -23.42
C LEU A 274 -2.56 23.54 -24.02
N GLU A 275 -2.30 22.51 -24.82
CA GLU A 275 -3.30 21.56 -25.32
C GLU A 275 -3.75 20.57 -24.25
N GLU A 276 -2.85 20.06 -23.40
CA GLU A 276 -3.23 19.31 -22.20
C GLU A 276 -4.11 20.15 -21.27
N SER A 277 -3.74 21.41 -21.04
CA SER A 277 -4.52 22.35 -20.21
C SER A 277 -5.92 22.60 -20.79
N LYS A 278 -6.05 22.87 -22.10
CA LYS A 278 -7.35 22.93 -22.79
C LYS A 278 -8.13 21.63 -22.66
N GLY A 279 -7.47 20.48 -22.80
CA GLY A 279 -8.08 19.15 -22.66
C GLY A 279 -8.58 18.86 -21.24
N MET A 280 -7.86 19.33 -20.22
CA MET A 280 -8.27 19.22 -18.81
C MET A 280 -9.40 20.20 -18.47
N GLU A 281 -9.39 21.42 -19.01
CA GLU A 281 -10.49 22.38 -18.90
C GLU A 281 -11.76 21.84 -19.60
N ALA A 282 -11.62 21.20 -20.77
CA ALA A 282 -12.72 20.52 -21.45
C ALA A 282 -13.28 19.32 -20.64
N LYS A 283 -12.42 18.46 -20.09
CA LYS A 283 -12.82 17.35 -19.20
C LYS A 283 -13.54 17.85 -17.93
N LYS A 284 -13.03 18.91 -17.31
CA LYS A 284 -13.65 19.61 -16.16
C LYS A 284 -15.04 20.12 -16.51
N ASN A 285 -15.21 20.77 -17.66
CA ASN A 285 -16.51 21.26 -18.11
C ASN A 285 -17.49 20.11 -18.42
N ALA A 286 -17.02 19.01 -19.04
CA ALA A 286 -17.84 17.82 -19.28
C ALA A 286 -18.32 17.15 -17.99
N LEU A 287 -17.42 16.99 -17.00
CA LEU A 287 -17.77 16.50 -15.66
C LEU A 287 -18.73 17.45 -14.92
N GLN A 288 -18.63 18.76 -15.15
CA GLN A 288 -19.53 19.75 -14.57
C GLN A 288 -20.93 19.70 -15.21
N THR A 289 -21.06 19.39 -16.52
CA THR A 289 -22.35 19.09 -17.15
C THR A 289 -22.93 17.76 -16.68
N GLU A 290 -22.13 16.68 -16.62
CA GLU A 290 -22.57 15.37 -16.11
C GLU A 290 -23.05 15.46 -14.65
N LYS A 291 -22.35 16.26 -13.83
CA LYS A 291 -22.79 16.60 -12.47
C LYS A 291 -24.15 17.32 -12.47
N PHE A 292 -24.34 18.32 -13.33
CA PHE A 292 -25.62 19.06 -13.40
C PHE A 292 -26.78 18.15 -13.86
N ASP A 293 -26.55 17.29 -14.84
CA ASP A 293 -27.55 16.34 -15.33
C ASP A 293 -27.90 15.28 -14.28
N THR A 294 -26.91 14.74 -13.57
CA THR A 294 -27.16 13.81 -12.45
C THR A 294 -27.82 14.48 -11.23
N GLU A 295 -27.51 15.75 -10.92
CA GLU A 295 -28.26 16.53 -9.92
C GLU A 295 -29.70 16.80 -10.37
N SER A 296 -29.95 17.01 -11.67
CA SER A 296 -31.27 17.16 -12.29
C SER A 296 -32.08 15.86 -12.24
N GLU A 297 -31.47 14.70 -12.52
CA GLU A 297 -32.11 13.38 -12.37
C GLU A 297 -32.37 13.03 -10.90
N LEU A 298 -31.46 13.39 -9.98
CA LEU A 298 -31.66 13.24 -8.54
C LEU A 298 -32.83 14.11 -8.05
N ALA A 299 -33.02 15.31 -8.60
CA ALA A 299 -34.18 16.14 -8.30
C ALA A 299 -35.50 15.54 -8.83
N LYS A 300 -35.51 15.02 -10.08
CA LYS A 300 -36.68 14.34 -10.68
C LYS A 300 -37.07 13.08 -9.90
N THR A 301 -36.10 12.25 -9.53
CA THR A 301 -36.35 11.01 -8.77
C THR A 301 -36.81 11.29 -7.34
N ARG A 302 -36.28 12.32 -6.67
CA ARG A 302 -36.82 12.81 -5.39
C ARG A 302 -38.27 13.29 -5.53
N ALA A 303 -38.59 14.09 -6.55
CA ALA A 303 -39.96 14.55 -6.78
C ALA A 303 -40.95 13.38 -7.05
N MET A 304 -40.51 12.33 -7.75
CA MET A 304 -41.30 11.10 -7.91
C MET A 304 -41.44 10.30 -6.62
N LEU A 305 -40.41 10.26 -5.76
CA LEU A 305 -40.49 9.63 -4.44
C LEU A 305 -41.49 10.37 -3.54
N ASP A 306 -41.37 11.70 -3.43
CA ASP A 306 -42.32 12.58 -2.75
C ASP A 306 -43.77 12.34 -3.19
N GLN A 307 -43.99 12.17 -4.50
CA GLN A 307 -45.31 11.85 -5.04
C GLN A 307 -45.77 10.45 -4.60
N LYS A 308 -44.89 9.43 -4.68
CA LYS A 308 -45.25 8.06 -4.28
C LYS A 308 -45.47 7.91 -2.78
N GLU A 309 -44.76 8.67 -1.94
CA GLU A 309 -45.05 8.76 -0.51
C GLU A 309 -46.40 9.44 -0.25
N ARG A 310 -46.78 10.48 -1.00
CA ARG A 310 -48.12 11.08 -0.89
C ARG A 310 -49.23 10.11 -1.33
N GLU A 311 -49.03 9.40 -2.44
CA GLU A 311 -49.95 8.35 -2.90
C GLU A 311 -50.10 7.22 -1.87
N TYR A 312 -48.99 6.75 -1.29
CA TYR A 312 -48.97 5.74 -0.22
C TYR A 312 -49.69 6.22 1.05
N ASN A 313 -49.46 7.45 1.48
CA ASN A 313 -50.13 8.04 2.64
C ASN A 313 -51.63 8.29 2.41
N MET A 314 -52.07 8.52 1.17
CA MET A 314 -53.51 8.53 0.82
C MET A 314 -54.09 7.11 0.88
N LEU A 315 -53.38 6.12 0.32
CA LEU A 315 -53.83 4.72 0.33
C LEU A 315 -53.91 4.12 1.75
N ILE A 316 -53.03 4.55 2.67
CA ILE A 316 -53.15 4.23 4.11
C ILE A 316 -54.45 4.78 4.68
N LYS A 317 -54.78 6.05 4.43
CA LYS A 317 -56.04 6.66 4.92
C LYS A 317 -57.27 5.99 4.32
N ASP A 318 -57.24 5.65 3.05
CA ASP A 318 -58.34 4.90 2.40
C ASP A 318 -58.50 3.49 3.00
N PHE A 319 -57.39 2.83 3.37
CA PHE A 319 -57.41 1.56 4.10
C PHE A 319 -57.94 1.71 5.55
N GLU A 320 -57.57 2.78 6.25
CA GLU A 320 -58.13 3.12 7.57
C GLU A 320 -59.65 3.40 7.48
N PHE A 321 -60.10 4.20 6.51
CA PHE A 321 -61.53 4.42 6.25
C PHE A 321 -62.27 3.13 5.83
N ALA A 322 -61.62 2.21 5.12
CA ALA A 322 -62.21 0.92 4.77
C ALA A 322 -62.36 0.02 6.01
N LYS A 323 -61.35 -0.01 6.89
CA LYS A 323 -61.33 -0.75 8.15
C LYS A 323 -62.37 -0.21 9.14
N ASP A 324 -62.51 1.10 9.28
CA ASP A 324 -63.55 1.71 10.12
C ASP A 324 -64.95 1.42 9.56
N ARG A 325 -65.11 1.41 8.23
CA ARG A 325 -66.36 1.00 7.57
C ARG A 325 -66.67 -0.48 7.78
N GLU A 326 -65.67 -1.36 7.77
CA GLU A 326 -65.82 -2.77 8.13
C GLU A 326 -66.25 -2.92 9.60
N ALA A 327 -65.66 -2.15 10.52
CA ALA A 327 -66.04 -2.16 11.93
C ALA A 327 -67.51 -1.72 12.15
N VAL A 328 -67.97 -0.68 11.44
CA VAL A 328 -69.39 -0.27 11.43
C VAL A 328 -70.28 -1.39 10.88
N LEU A 329 -69.96 -1.95 9.70
CA LEU A 329 -70.73 -3.05 9.10
C LEU A 329 -70.75 -4.32 9.96
N MET A 330 -69.71 -4.59 10.73
CA MET A 330 -69.66 -5.67 11.72
C MET A 330 -70.54 -5.38 12.95
N GLY A 331 -70.63 -4.11 13.36
CA GLY A 331 -71.60 -3.62 14.35
C GLY A 331 -73.05 -3.80 13.86
N ASP A 332 -73.36 -3.31 12.66
CA ASP A 332 -74.68 -3.45 12.01
C ASP A 332 -75.05 -4.92 11.81
N ARG A 333 -74.11 -5.78 11.41
CA ARG A 333 -74.34 -7.22 11.34
C ARG A 333 -74.71 -7.79 12.71
N SER A 334 -74.07 -7.33 13.79
CA SER A 334 -74.37 -7.78 15.16
C SER A 334 -75.75 -7.33 15.65
N THR A 335 -76.17 -6.09 15.34
CA THR A 335 -77.52 -5.60 15.69
C THR A 335 -78.60 -6.29 14.85
N LEU A 336 -78.33 -6.58 13.58
CA LEU A 336 -79.20 -7.41 12.73
C LEU A 336 -79.28 -8.85 13.22
N ASP A 337 -78.18 -9.46 13.67
CA ASP A 337 -78.18 -10.81 14.24
C ASP A 337 -78.98 -10.88 15.55
N MET A 338 -78.86 -9.86 16.40
CA MET A 338 -79.70 -9.69 17.59
C MET A 338 -81.19 -9.52 17.23
N SER A 339 -81.48 -8.72 16.22
CA SER A 339 -82.85 -8.48 15.73
C SER A 339 -83.46 -9.75 15.12
N LEU A 340 -82.69 -10.52 14.35
CA LEU A 340 -83.11 -11.81 13.81
C LEU A 340 -83.36 -12.83 14.92
N ARG A 341 -82.52 -12.89 15.96
CA ARG A 341 -82.75 -13.75 17.13
C ARG A 341 -84.01 -13.34 17.89
N HIS A 342 -84.29 -12.04 18.03
CA HIS A 342 -85.52 -11.53 18.63
C HIS A 342 -86.76 -11.92 17.81
N ILE A 343 -86.77 -11.65 16.51
CA ILE A 343 -87.85 -12.04 15.58
C ILE A 343 -88.05 -13.58 15.57
N HIS A 344 -86.98 -14.37 15.69
CA HIS A 344 -87.10 -15.83 15.76
C HIS A 344 -87.70 -16.30 17.09
N LEU A 345 -87.41 -15.61 18.20
CA LEU A 345 -88.03 -15.86 19.50
C LEU A 345 -89.51 -15.45 19.51
N GLU A 346 -89.86 -14.31 18.90
CA GLU A 346 -91.25 -13.89 18.69
C GLU A 346 -92.02 -14.86 17.79
N LYS A 347 -91.41 -15.32 16.69
CA LYS A 347 -91.98 -16.34 15.80
C LYS A 347 -92.24 -17.66 16.56
N LYS A 348 -91.35 -18.05 17.48
CA LYS A 348 -91.58 -19.21 18.34
C LYS A 348 -92.73 -18.96 19.32
N ASN A 349 -92.75 -17.82 20.00
CA ASN A 349 -93.79 -17.47 20.98
C ASN A 349 -95.18 -17.38 20.32
N THR A 350 -95.28 -16.73 19.16
CA THR A 350 -96.52 -16.66 18.36
C THR A 350 -96.95 -18.02 17.83
N HIS A 351 -96.02 -18.89 17.42
CA HIS A 351 -96.33 -20.28 17.09
C HIS A 351 -96.84 -21.07 18.30
N ASP A 352 -96.22 -20.93 19.48
CA ASP A 352 -96.67 -21.58 20.71
C ASP A 352 -98.06 -21.08 21.16
N VAL A 353 -98.34 -19.78 21.02
CA VAL A 353 -99.67 -19.19 21.25
C VAL A 353 -100.69 -19.70 20.23
N HIS A 354 -100.36 -19.77 18.94
CA HIS A 354 -101.22 -20.33 17.90
C HIS A 354 -101.50 -21.83 18.14
N SER A 355 -100.49 -22.59 18.57
CA SER A 355 -100.61 -24.01 18.95
C SER A 355 -101.56 -24.20 20.13
N ARG A 356 -101.47 -23.35 21.17
CA ARG A 356 -102.45 -23.30 22.28
C ARG A 356 -103.86 -22.96 21.78
N LYS A 357 -104.01 -21.92 20.96
CA LYS A 357 -105.31 -21.49 20.41
C LYS A 357 -105.94 -22.52 19.49
N SER A 358 -105.17 -23.29 18.72
CA SER A 358 -105.72 -24.43 17.96
C SER A 358 -106.20 -25.54 18.91
N ARG A 359 -105.44 -25.89 19.96
CA ARG A 359 -105.86 -26.90 20.94
C ARG A 359 -107.13 -26.50 21.70
N GLU A 360 -107.30 -25.22 22.00
CA GLU A 360 -108.54 -24.63 22.52
C GLU A 360 -109.68 -24.79 21.50
N LYS A 361 -109.53 -24.26 20.28
CA LYS A 361 -110.51 -24.40 19.19
C LYS A 361 -110.91 -25.86 18.93
N ASP A 362 -109.96 -26.80 18.97
CA ASP A 362 -110.22 -28.23 18.78
C ASP A 362 -110.89 -28.86 20.02
N ARG A 363 -110.70 -28.32 21.23
CA ARG A 363 -111.47 -28.70 22.44
C ARG A 363 -112.90 -28.20 22.31
N ASP A 364 -113.10 -26.96 21.90
CA ASP A 364 -114.43 -26.35 21.77
C ASP A 364 -115.22 -26.97 20.62
N LEU A 365 -114.57 -27.35 19.51
CA LEU A 365 -115.21 -28.10 18.41
C LEU A 365 -115.62 -29.52 18.84
N ARG A 366 -114.93 -30.14 19.80
CA ARG A 366 -115.37 -31.39 20.44
C ARG A 366 -116.53 -31.17 21.41
N ASN A 367 -116.53 -30.06 22.16
CA ASN A 367 -117.66 -29.67 23.01
C ASN A 367 -118.91 -29.40 22.17
N LEU A 368 -118.78 -28.69 21.05
CA LEU A 368 -119.84 -28.43 20.07
C LEU A 368 -120.40 -29.73 19.52
N LYS A 369 -119.56 -30.64 19.02
CA LYS A 369 -120.01 -31.97 18.53
C LYS A 369 -120.72 -32.80 19.60
N LYS A 370 -120.36 -32.65 20.88
CA LYS A 370 -121.07 -33.30 21.98
C LYS A 370 -122.45 -32.67 22.20
N ALA A 371 -122.57 -31.35 22.12
CA ALA A 371 -123.84 -30.62 22.19
C ALA A 371 -124.75 -30.90 20.98
N GLU A 372 -124.20 -30.95 19.76
CA GLU A 372 -124.89 -31.36 18.52
C GLU A 372 -125.46 -32.79 18.65
N LEU A 373 -124.68 -33.72 19.20
CA LEU A 373 -125.14 -35.09 19.44
C LEU A 373 -126.24 -35.14 20.51
N GLN A 374 -126.14 -34.37 21.59
CA GLN A 374 -127.18 -34.25 22.61
C GLN A 374 -128.46 -33.60 22.06
N PHE A 375 -128.34 -32.60 21.20
CA PHE A 375 -129.46 -31.99 20.48
C PHE A 375 -130.13 -33.00 19.56
N LYS A 376 -129.37 -33.78 18.78
CA LYS A 376 -129.94 -34.83 17.91
C LYS A 376 -130.67 -35.93 18.69
N VAL A 377 -130.15 -36.35 19.85
CA VAL A 377 -130.86 -37.27 20.75
C VAL A 377 -132.15 -36.64 21.29
N ALA A 378 -132.17 -35.32 21.54
CA ALA A 378 -133.40 -34.61 21.91
C ALA A 378 -134.41 -34.56 20.73
N GLU A 379 -133.97 -34.32 19.49
CA GLU A 379 -134.83 -34.39 18.30
C GLU A 379 -135.40 -35.80 18.07
N GLU A 380 -134.58 -36.85 18.23
CA GLU A 380 -135.00 -38.25 18.12
C GLU A 380 -136.03 -38.62 19.21
N SER A 381 -135.86 -38.12 20.44
CA SER A 381 -136.87 -38.31 21.50
C SER A 381 -138.16 -37.52 21.26
N LEU A 382 -138.08 -36.32 20.67
CA LEU A 382 -139.24 -35.53 20.23
C LEU A 382 -139.99 -36.24 19.09
N ALA A 383 -139.28 -36.86 18.13
CA ALA A 383 -139.87 -37.66 17.07
C ALA A 383 -140.59 -38.90 17.62
N HIS A 384 -139.99 -39.59 18.60
CA HIS A 384 -140.62 -40.70 19.31
C HIS A 384 -141.92 -40.25 20.02
N THR A 385 -141.87 -39.13 20.74
CA THR A 385 -143.04 -38.56 21.44
C THR A 385 -144.18 -38.20 20.47
N LYS A 386 -143.83 -37.65 19.29
CA LYS A 386 -144.81 -37.38 18.22
C LYS A 386 -145.47 -38.67 17.71
N SER A 387 -144.69 -39.73 17.46
CA SER A 387 -145.23 -41.03 17.00
C SER A 387 -146.14 -41.70 18.03
N VAL A 388 -145.88 -41.53 19.34
CA VAL A 388 -146.78 -41.99 20.41
C VAL A 388 -148.11 -41.22 20.38
N ASN A 389 -148.06 -39.88 20.24
CA ASN A 389 -149.26 -39.04 20.14
C ASN A 389 -150.12 -39.41 18.91
N GLU A 390 -149.47 -39.65 17.76
CA GLU A 390 -150.11 -40.07 16.52
C GLU A 390 -150.83 -41.43 16.64
N LYS A 391 -150.25 -42.39 17.39
CA LYS A 391 -150.90 -43.67 17.70
C LYS A 391 -152.09 -43.53 18.65
N VAL A 392 -152.05 -42.62 19.62
CA VAL A 392 -153.20 -42.32 20.49
C VAL A 392 -154.33 -41.66 19.68
N LYS A 393 -153.99 -40.80 18.72
CA LYS A 393 -154.96 -40.19 17.81
C LYS A 393 -155.69 -41.23 16.95
N GLY A 394 -154.94 -42.17 16.35
CA GLY A 394 -155.51 -43.26 15.55
C GLY A 394 -156.40 -44.27 16.30
N GLN A 395 -156.47 -44.18 17.64
CA GLN A 395 -157.39 -44.98 18.46
C GLN A 395 -158.73 -44.29 18.74
N ILE A 396 -158.93 -43.05 18.28
CA ILE A 396 -160.17 -42.26 18.47
C ILE A 396 -161.05 -42.27 17.21
N ASP A 397 -160.46 -42.37 16.01
CA ASP A 397 -161.15 -42.16 14.72
C ASP A 397 -161.90 -43.40 14.17
N SER A 398 -162.29 -44.38 15.01
CA SER A 398 -162.80 -45.70 14.56
C SER A 398 -164.19 -46.12 15.09
N LEU A 399 -164.98 -45.20 15.65
CA LEU A 399 -166.39 -45.44 16.07
C LEU A 399 -167.36 -44.38 15.49
N PRO A 400 -168.44 -44.78 14.77
CA PRO A 400 -169.30 -43.83 14.07
C PRO A 400 -170.70 -43.56 14.68
N LYS A 401 -171.11 -42.28 14.62
CA LYS A 401 -172.48 -41.72 14.47
C LYS A 401 -173.44 -41.56 15.65
N ASP A 402 -174.28 -40.52 15.44
CA ASP A 402 -175.54 -40.06 16.06
C ASP A 402 -176.57 -41.15 16.41
N ASP A 403 -177.64 -40.88 17.18
CA ASP A 403 -178.34 -39.61 17.47
C ASP A 403 -178.97 -39.60 18.89
N GLY A 404 -179.51 -38.47 19.38
CA GLY A 404 -180.43 -38.48 20.54
C GLY A 404 -180.40 -37.29 21.52
N THR A 405 -180.13 -36.07 21.06
CA THR A 405 -180.13 -34.75 21.77
C THR A 405 -180.60 -34.57 23.24
N LEU A 406 -179.93 -33.64 23.93
CA LEU A 406 -180.37 -33.03 25.20
C LEU A 406 -181.75 -32.34 25.11
N GLN A 407 -182.70 -32.74 25.96
CA GLN A 407 -183.79 -31.85 26.39
C GLN A 407 -184.26 -32.15 27.83
N LYS A 408 -183.50 -31.69 28.82
CA LYS A 408 -183.92 -31.28 30.20
C LYS A 408 -184.73 -32.33 31.01
N LYS A 409 -184.37 -32.72 32.24
CA LYS A 409 -183.95 -31.88 33.38
C LYS A 409 -184.86 -30.66 33.65
N ARG A 410 -186.15 -30.80 33.28
CA ARG A 410 -187.30 -29.92 33.51
C ARG A 410 -188.52 -30.67 32.94
N GLU A 411 -189.37 -31.33 33.71
CA GLU A 411 -189.64 -31.18 35.15
C GLU A 411 -188.82 -32.06 36.13
N GLU A 412 -188.90 -31.68 37.40
CA GLU A 412 -188.57 -32.49 38.58
C GLU A 412 -189.85 -33.19 39.11
N LEU A 413 -189.73 -34.01 40.15
CA LEU A 413 -190.87 -34.54 40.95
C LEU A 413 -191.90 -35.43 40.23
N ALA A 414 -191.50 -36.69 39.97
CA ALA A 414 -192.38 -37.84 40.17
C ALA A 414 -191.58 -39.07 40.62
N LYS A 415 -191.31 -39.16 41.93
CA LYS A 415 -190.87 -40.40 42.57
C LYS A 415 -192.08 -41.25 42.96
N GLU A 416 -191.84 -42.56 43.10
CA GLU A 416 -192.61 -43.50 43.93
C GLU A 416 -194.09 -43.75 43.55
N VAL A 417 -194.31 -44.83 42.80
CA VAL A 417 -195.27 -45.91 43.12
C VAL A 417 -194.68 -47.21 42.55
N GLU A 418 -194.28 -48.19 43.38
CA GLU A 418 -195.09 -49.34 43.84
C GLU A 418 -195.51 -50.28 42.69
N HIS A 419 -194.69 -51.29 42.33
CA HIS A 419 -194.75 -52.68 42.83
C HIS A 419 -196.04 -53.49 42.53
N THR A 420 -197.12 -52.88 42.05
CA THR A 420 -198.33 -53.63 41.70
C THR A 420 -198.21 -54.34 40.34
N LYS A 421 -198.12 -55.69 40.38
CA LYS A 421 -198.19 -56.68 39.28
C LYS A 421 -196.83 -56.96 38.59
N ARG A 422 -196.21 -58.15 38.63
CA ARG A 422 -196.65 -59.58 38.78
C ARG A 422 -197.54 -60.07 37.62
N SER A 423 -197.39 -61.26 36.99
CA SER A 423 -196.38 -62.35 37.01
C SER A 423 -196.74 -63.40 35.91
N LEU A 424 -195.81 -64.33 35.55
CA LEU A 424 -196.01 -65.61 34.78
C LEU A 424 -196.49 -65.50 33.28
N ALA A 425 -196.47 -66.54 32.38
CA ALA A 425 -195.50 -67.63 32.05
C ALA A 425 -195.94 -68.52 30.81
N GLN A 426 -194.98 -69.08 30.02
CA GLN A 426 -194.91 -70.38 29.24
C GLN A 426 -195.89 -70.90 28.08
N GLN A 427 -195.30 -71.47 26.98
CA GLN A 427 -195.62 -72.72 26.13
C GLN A 427 -196.44 -72.76 24.75
N ASN A 428 -196.72 -73.95 24.09
CA ASN A 428 -196.59 -74.29 22.59
C ASN A 428 -197.69 -75.20 21.78
N ASN A 429 -197.66 -75.26 20.37
CA ASN A 429 -197.81 -76.42 19.32
C ASN A 429 -199.04 -76.86 18.33
N LEU A 430 -198.74 -77.41 17.07
CA LEU A 430 -199.43 -78.35 16.00
C LEU A 430 -200.40 -77.88 14.79
N THR A 431 -200.87 -78.53 13.63
CA THR A 431 -201.01 -79.89 12.88
C THR A 431 -201.27 -79.89 11.26
N ALA A 432 -201.71 -80.98 10.48
CA ALA A 432 -201.91 -81.16 8.94
C ALA A 432 -202.99 -82.28 8.41
N VAL A 433 -203.30 -82.86 7.17
CA VAL A 433 -202.85 -83.02 5.68
C VAL A 433 -203.82 -83.83 4.61
N GLU A 434 -203.68 -83.71 3.23
CA GLU A 434 -203.87 -84.60 1.92
C GLU A 434 -205.11 -85.29 1.15
N HIS A 435 -205.09 -85.41 -0.25
CA HIS A 435 -205.10 -86.65 -1.17
C HIS A 435 -205.51 -86.64 -2.73
N VAL A 436 -206.49 -87.49 -3.21
CA VAL A 436 -206.85 -88.07 -4.58
C VAL A 436 -205.99 -87.82 -5.86
N LYS A 437 -205.49 -88.89 -6.55
CA LYS A 437 -204.41 -88.75 -7.58
C LYS A 437 -204.17 -89.82 -8.71
N LEU A 438 -205.03 -90.80 -9.01
CA LEU A 438 -204.53 -92.13 -9.48
C LEU A 438 -204.60 -92.59 -10.98
N GLU A 439 -205.49 -92.11 -11.87
CA GLU A 439 -205.64 -92.74 -13.21
C GLU A 439 -204.64 -92.27 -14.30
N ALA A 440 -203.87 -91.21 -14.09
CA ALA A 440 -202.99 -90.65 -15.13
C ALA A 440 -201.67 -91.42 -15.38
N SER A 441 -201.28 -92.31 -14.46
CA SER A 441 -199.88 -92.77 -14.34
C SER A 441 -199.41 -93.78 -15.40
N ALA A 442 -200.31 -94.42 -16.15
CA ALA A 442 -199.97 -95.59 -16.97
C ALA A 442 -199.30 -95.28 -18.33
N ALA A 443 -199.31 -94.03 -18.77
CA ALA A 443 -198.76 -93.63 -20.07
C ALA A 443 -197.33 -93.05 -20.02
N GLU A 444 -196.85 -92.66 -18.83
CA GLU A 444 -195.59 -91.92 -18.65
C GLU A 444 -194.37 -92.86 -18.58
N GLU A 445 -194.54 -94.07 -18.05
CA GLU A 445 -193.47 -95.04 -17.80
C GLU A 445 -192.76 -95.53 -19.08
N GLN A 446 -193.47 -95.59 -20.21
CA GLN A 446 -192.93 -96.16 -21.45
C GLN A 446 -191.93 -95.22 -22.17
N ASN A 447 -191.99 -93.91 -21.94
CA ASN A 447 -191.03 -92.95 -22.53
C ASN A 447 -189.67 -92.98 -21.80
N LEU A 448 -189.68 -93.09 -20.48
CA LEU A 448 -188.50 -93.01 -19.60
C LEU A 448 -187.44 -94.11 -19.85
N LEU A 449 -187.82 -95.20 -20.53
CA LEU A 449 -186.89 -96.28 -20.87
C LEU A 449 -185.95 -95.96 -22.04
N TYR A 450 -186.32 -95.04 -22.95
CA TYR A 450 -185.44 -94.63 -24.04
C TYR A 450 -184.36 -93.67 -23.54
N ASP A 451 -184.70 -92.65 -22.77
CA ASP A 451 -183.75 -91.64 -22.24
C ASP A 451 -182.62 -92.25 -21.41
N GLN A 452 -182.87 -93.39 -20.73
CA GLN A 452 -181.85 -94.10 -19.94
C GLN A 452 -180.74 -94.73 -20.81
N SER A 453 -181.01 -95.02 -22.09
CA SER A 453 -180.01 -95.55 -23.03
C SER A 453 -178.88 -94.56 -23.26
N ASP A 454 -179.24 -93.36 -23.70
CA ASP A 454 -178.29 -92.44 -24.35
C ASP A 454 -177.38 -91.77 -23.31
N LEU A 455 -177.92 -91.47 -22.12
CA LEU A 455 -177.15 -90.98 -20.97
C LEU A 455 -176.02 -91.93 -20.54
N ARG A 456 -176.11 -93.24 -20.81
CA ARG A 456 -175.02 -94.17 -20.50
C ARG A 456 -173.83 -94.04 -21.45
N ILE A 457 -174.05 -93.60 -22.69
CA ILE A 457 -172.99 -93.43 -23.69
C ILE A 457 -172.16 -92.19 -23.34
N GLU A 458 -172.83 -91.07 -23.04
CA GLU A 458 -172.18 -89.80 -22.70
C GLU A 458 -171.26 -89.90 -21.47
N VAL A 459 -171.67 -90.64 -20.43
CA VAL A 459 -170.86 -90.90 -19.23
C VAL A 459 -169.52 -91.58 -19.56
N VAL A 460 -169.49 -92.49 -20.54
CA VAL A 460 -168.25 -93.18 -20.96
C VAL A 460 -167.31 -92.23 -21.69
N GLU A 461 -167.83 -91.38 -22.57
CA GLU A 461 -167.03 -90.40 -23.30
C GLU A 461 -166.44 -89.32 -22.37
N LEU A 462 -167.25 -88.80 -21.44
CA LEU A 462 -166.81 -87.85 -20.42
C LEU A 462 -165.71 -88.44 -19.52
N THR A 463 -165.84 -89.71 -19.14
CA THR A 463 -164.81 -90.43 -18.36
C THR A 463 -163.48 -90.52 -19.12
N ARG A 464 -163.52 -90.80 -20.43
CA ARG A 464 -162.30 -90.84 -21.27
C ARG A 464 -161.65 -89.46 -21.40
N LEU A 465 -162.43 -88.40 -21.56
CA LEU A 465 -161.95 -87.02 -21.60
C LEU A 465 -161.29 -86.59 -20.27
N ALA A 466 -161.89 -86.97 -19.13
CA ALA A 466 -161.33 -86.69 -17.81
C ALA A 466 -159.94 -87.31 -17.61
N ALA A 467 -159.74 -88.56 -18.05
CA ALA A 467 -158.45 -89.25 -17.98
C ALA A 467 -157.37 -88.52 -18.81
N ILE A 468 -157.65 -88.18 -20.07
CA ILE A 468 -156.70 -87.45 -20.94
C ILE A 468 -156.30 -86.09 -20.32
N LYS A 469 -157.25 -85.40 -19.67
CA LYS A 469 -156.97 -84.14 -18.96
C LYS A 469 -156.31 -84.30 -17.58
N ALA A 470 -156.22 -85.52 -17.04
CA ALA A 470 -155.33 -85.82 -15.93
C ALA A 470 -153.88 -85.97 -16.42
N ASP A 471 -153.64 -86.79 -17.45
CA ASP A 471 -152.31 -87.02 -18.02
C ASP A 471 -151.66 -85.74 -18.55
N GLU A 472 -152.42 -84.90 -19.28
CA GLU A 472 -151.94 -83.58 -19.73
C GLU A 472 -151.47 -82.68 -18.57
N ARG A 473 -152.17 -82.75 -17.42
CA ARG A 473 -151.86 -81.94 -16.24
C ARG A 473 -150.59 -82.44 -15.55
N GLU A 474 -150.47 -83.75 -15.38
CA GLU A 474 -149.31 -84.36 -14.73
C GLU A 474 -148.04 -84.23 -15.59
N GLN A 475 -148.16 -84.34 -16.92
CA GLN A 475 -147.06 -84.08 -17.83
C GLN A 475 -146.57 -82.64 -17.75
N LYS A 476 -147.49 -81.66 -17.76
CA LYS A 476 -147.15 -80.23 -17.60
C LYS A 476 -146.53 -79.94 -16.23
N ALA A 477 -146.98 -80.60 -15.16
CA ALA A 477 -146.36 -80.48 -13.84
C ALA A 477 -144.92 -81.02 -13.82
N ARG A 478 -144.66 -82.18 -14.45
CA ARG A 478 -143.29 -82.72 -14.61
C ARG A 478 -142.39 -81.78 -15.40
N ASP A 479 -142.88 -81.23 -16.51
CA ASP A 479 -142.08 -80.32 -17.34
C ASP A 479 -141.85 -78.95 -16.68
N PHE A 480 -142.81 -78.46 -15.88
CA PHE A 480 -142.61 -77.30 -15.00
C PHE A 480 -141.49 -77.56 -13.98
N MET A 481 -141.53 -78.67 -13.22
CA MET A 481 -140.47 -79.00 -12.26
C MET A 481 -139.09 -79.16 -12.92
N ARG A 482 -139.01 -79.72 -14.13
CA ARG A 482 -137.76 -79.79 -14.90
C ARG A 482 -137.24 -78.41 -15.28
N ALA A 483 -138.12 -77.49 -15.68
CA ALA A 483 -137.75 -76.11 -16.00
C ALA A 483 -137.32 -75.34 -14.74
N GLU A 484 -138.03 -75.51 -13.63
CA GLU A 484 -137.75 -74.89 -12.34
C GLU A 484 -136.40 -75.34 -11.76
N MET A 485 -136.08 -76.64 -11.79
CA MET A 485 -134.75 -77.14 -11.40
C MET A 485 -133.62 -76.58 -12.28
N ARG A 486 -133.85 -76.46 -13.60
CA ARG A 486 -132.88 -75.86 -14.54
C ARG A 486 -132.67 -74.37 -14.26
N PHE A 487 -133.74 -73.65 -13.92
CA PHE A 487 -133.71 -72.22 -13.56
C PHE A 487 -132.94 -71.99 -12.25
N HIS A 488 -133.23 -72.75 -11.20
CA HIS A 488 -132.49 -72.68 -9.93
C HIS A 488 -131.01 -73.00 -10.13
N LYS A 489 -130.67 -74.06 -10.87
CA LYS A 489 -129.26 -74.36 -11.17
C LYS A 489 -128.59 -73.24 -11.98
N ALA A 490 -129.27 -72.64 -12.95
CA ALA A 490 -128.72 -71.52 -13.71
C ALA A 490 -128.48 -70.27 -12.84
N ILE A 491 -129.29 -70.04 -11.81
CA ILE A 491 -129.07 -68.98 -10.80
C ILE A 491 -127.85 -69.30 -9.92
N GLU A 492 -127.68 -70.56 -9.48
CA GLU A 492 -126.50 -70.97 -8.71
C GLU A 492 -125.22 -70.84 -9.55
N ASP A 493 -125.22 -71.36 -10.78
CA ASP A 493 -124.12 -71.25 -11.73
C ASP A 493 -123.78 -69.76 -12.00
N LEU A 494 -124.78 -68.90 -12.25
CA LEU A 494 -124.60 -67.45 -12.40
C LEU A 494 -123.94 -66.84 -11.14
N LYS A 495 -124.45 -67.13 -9.95
CA LYS A 495 -123.93 -66.60 -8.68
C LYS A 495 -122.49 -67.05 -8.41
N THR A 496 -122.11 -68.28 -8.78
CA THR A 496 -120.70 -68.70 -8.70
C THR A 496 -119.81 -67.95 -9.69
N LYS A 497 -120.33 -67.62 -10.89
CA LYS A 497 -119.60 -66.84 -11.90
C LYS A 497 -119.45 -65.38 -11.50
N GLU A 498 -120.47 -64.76 -10.91
CA GLU A 498 -120.38 -63.42 -10.34
C GLU A 498 -119.32 -63.33 -9.24
N LEU A 499 -119.27 -64.32 -8.33
CA LEU A 499 -118.25 -64.41 -7.29
C LEU A 499 -116.83 -64.60 -7.87
N GLN A 500 -116.68 -65.43 -8.91
CA GLN A 500 -115.41 -65.58 -9.64
C GLN A 500 -114.99 -64.27 -10.31
N ILE A 501 -115.92 -63.55 -10.95
CA ILE A 501 -115.65 -62.24 -11.57
C ILE A 501 -115.22 -61.21 -10.52
N GLN A 502 -115.87 -61.17 -9.36
CA GLN A 502 -115.48 -60.26 -8.26
C GLN A 502 -114.08 -60.58 -7.69
N ASP A 503 -113.74 -61.85 -7.52
CA ASP A 503 -112.41 -62.28 -7.06
C ASP A 503 -111.31 -61.97 -8.09
N HIS A 504 -111.56 -62.25 -9.38
CA HIS A 504 -110.65 -61.84 -10.46
C HIS A 504 -110.51 -60.31 -10.56
N HIS A 505 -111.58 -59.54 -10.34
CA HIS A 505 -111.54 -58.08 -10.33
C HIS A 505 -110.71 -57.54 -9.16
N LYS A 506 -110.86 -58.09 -7.95
CA LYS A 506 -110.01 -57.77 -6.79
C LYS A 506 -108.53 -58.07 -7.08
N LYS A 507 -108.23 -59.26 -7.60
CA LYS A 507 -106.86 -59.67 -7.98
C LYS A 507 -106.26 -58.76 -9.06
N HIS A 508 -107.08 -58.29 -10.02
CA HIS A 508 -106.64 -57.29 -11.00
C HIS A 508 -106.35 -55.93 -10.36
N GLN A 509 -107.23 -55.43 -9.47
CA GLN A 509 -106.99 -54.18 -8.75
C GLN A 509 -105.72 -54.26 -7.89
N GLU A 510 -105.52 -55.34 -7.13
CA GLU A 510 -104.30 -55.57 -6.36
C GLU A 510 -103.04 -55.59 -7.23
N MET A 511 -103.07 -56.29 -8.36
CA MET A 511 -101.93 -56.32 -9.29
C MET A 511 -101.67 -54.94 -9.90
N GLN A 512 -102.72 -54.17 -10.20
CA GLN A 512 -102.58 -52.80 -10.71
C GLN A 512 -102.03 -51.83 -9.64
N ILE A 513 -102.37 -52.03 -8.36
CA ILE A 513 -101.78 -51.29 -7.24
C ILE A 513 -100.30 -51.64 -7.10
N LYS A 514 -99.96 -52.94 -7.05
CA LYS A 514 -98.57 -53.43 -6.98
C LYS A 514 -97.72 -52.92 -8.16
N LEU A 515 -98.26 -52.90 -9.38
CA LEU A 515 -97.59 -52.32 -10.56
C LEU A 515 -97.35 -50.80 -10.42
N LYS A 516 -98.32 -50.04 -9.87
CA LYS A 516 -98.16 -48.61 -9.57
C LYS A 516 -97.14 -48.36 -8.46
N GLU A 517 -97.01 -49.26 -7.50
CA GLU A 517 -96.00 -49.20 -6.43
C GLU A 517 -94.60 -49.53 -6.96
N PHE A 518 -94.45 -50.59 -7.76
CA PHE A 518 -93.18 -50.89 -8.44
C PHE A 518 -92.75 -49.78 -9.41
N ALA A 519 -93.68 -49.15 -10.14
CA ALA A 519 -93.35 -48.01 -11.00
C ALA A 519 -92.83 -46.80 -10.19
N LYS A 520 -93.44 -46.48 -9.04
CA LYS A 520 -92.94 -45.45 -8.11
C LYS A 520 -91.57 -45.81 -7.55
N LEU A 521 -91.35 -47.07 -7.16
CA LEU A 521 -90.07 -47.55 -6.62
C LEU A 521 -88.97 -47.50 -7.69
N TYR A 522 -89.28 -47.86 -8.94
CA TYR A 522 -88.36 -47.75 -10.06
C TYR A 522 -87.97 -46.28 -10.32
N GLU A 523 -88.93 -45.36 -10.36
CA GLU A 523 -88.63 -43.93 -10.51
C GLU A 523 -87.85 -43.37 -9.30
N LEU A 524 -88.08 -43.85 -8.07
CA LEU A 524 -87.24 -43.51 -6.91
C LEU A 524 -85.78 -43.96 -7.15
N ILE A 525 -85.56 -45.25 -7.44
CA ILE A 525 -84.23 -45.83 -7.67
C ILE A 525 -83.52 -45.18 -8.86
N LYS A 526 -84.26 -44.83 -9.92
CA LYS A 526 -83.76 -44.10 -11.09
C LYS A 526 -83.34 -42.67 -10.74
N ASN A 527 -84.11 -41.96 -9.91
CA ASN A 527 -83.75 -40.64 -9.42
C ASN A 527 -82.55 -40.68 -8.46
N GLU A 528 -82.46 -41.70 -7.59
CA GLU A 528 -81.30 -41.92 -6.73
C GLU A 528 -80.05 -42.28 -7.54
N ARG A 529 -80.16 -43.16 -8.54
CA ARG A 529 -79.08 -43.46 -9.51
C ARG A 529 -78.60 -42.18 -10.20
N ASN A 530 -79.52 -41.37 -10.72
CA ASN A 530 -79.17 -40.12 -11.39
C ASN A 530 -78.51 -39.11 -10.42
N LYS A 531 -79.00 -39.02 -9.18
CA LYS A 531 -78.38 -38.20 -8.12
C LYS A 531 -76.95 -38.69 -7.80
N CYS A 532 -76.74 -40.00 -7.68
CA CYS A 532 -75.41 -40.59 -7.46
C CYS A 532 -74.47 -40.37 -8.66
N VAL A 533 -74.95 -40.50 -9.90
CA VAL A 533 -74.18 -40.18 -11.11
C VAL A 533 -73.78 -38.71 -11.14
N ASN A 534 -74.71 -37.79 -10.85
CA ASN A 534 -74.41 -36.35 -10.79
C ASN A 534 -73.42 -36.01 -9.67
N LEU A 535 -73.50 -36.68 -8.51
CA LEU A 535 -72.54 -36.52 -7.42
C LEU A 535 -71.15 -37.07 -7.80
N ILE A 536 -71.08 -38.23 -8.46
CA ILE A 536 -69.84 -38.80 -8.98
C ILE A 536 -69.22 -37.87 -10.03
N GLN A 537 -70.00 -37.36 -10.99
CA GLN A 537 -69.51 -36.41 -11.99
C GLN A 537 -69.00 -35.12 -11.34
N THR A 538 -69.74 -34.55 -10.40
CA THR A 538 -69.34 -33.34 -9.65
C THR A 538 -68.07 -33.59 -8.83
N SER A 539 -67.93 -34.77 -8.22
CA SER A 539 -66.75 -35.16 -7.44
C SER A 539 -65.53 -35.36 -8.34
N THR A 540 -65.68 -36.04 -9.48
CA THR A 540 -64.63 -36.24 -10.48
C THR A 540 -64.17 -34.92 -11.09
N GLN A 541 -65.10 -34.02 -11.42
CA GLN A 541 -64.78 -32.67 -11.90
C GLN A 541 -63.98 -31.89 -10.85
N LYS A 542 -64.46 -31.83 -9.60
CA LYS A 542 -63.72 -31.18 -8.50
C LYS A 542 -62.35 -31.81 -8.23
N ALA A 543 -62.22 -33.12 -8.40
CA ALA A 543 -60.93 -33.81 -8.31
C ALA A 543 -59.97 -33.46 -9.46
N ALA A 544 -60.48 -33.14 -10.66
CA ALA A 544 -59.69 -32.62 -11.76
C ALA A 544 -59.28 -31.16 -11.53
N GLU A 545 -60.23 -30.28 -11.17
CA GLU A 545 -59.99 -28.87 -10.82
C GLU A 545 -58.95 -28.75 -9.70
N MET A 546 -59.02 -29.59 -8.66
CA MET A 546 -58.04 -29.63 -7.57
C MET A 546 -56.67 -30.16 -8.01
N LYS A 547 -56.60 -31.10 -8.97
CA LYS A 547 -55.31 -31.55 -9.55
C LYS A 547 -54.65 -30.46 -10.38
N GLU A 548 -55.43 -29.72 -11.18
CA GLU A 548 -54.92 -28.57 -11.94
C GLU A 548 -54.44 -27.47 -10.99
N LYS A 549 -55.20 -27.16 -9.93
CA LYS A 549 -54.78 -26.23 -8.88
C LYS A 549 -53.49 -26.67 -8.18
N ILE A 550 -53.33 -27.95 -7.86
CA ILE A 550 -52.08 -28.50 -7.31
C ILE A 550 -50.93 -28.30 -8.29
N LYS A 551 -51.13 -28.55 -9.59
CA LYS A 551 -50.10 -28.35 -10.63
C LYS A 551 -49.71 -26.88 -10.79
N ILE A 552 -50.67 -25.95 -10.72
CA ILE A 552 -50.39 -24.50 -10.73
C ILE A 552 -49.54 -24.12 -9.50
N LEU A 553 -49.93 -24.57 -8.30
CA LEU A 553 -49.18 -24.32 -7.07
C LEU A 553 -47.77 -24.96 -7.09
N GLN A 554 -47.60 -26.10 -7.76
CA GLN A 554 -46.29 -26.72 -7.98
C GLN A 554 -45.40 -25.85 -8.89
N ASN A 555 -45.94 -25.37 -10.02
CA ASN A 555 -45.22 -24.44 -10.90
C ASN A 555 -44.87 -23.12 -10.16
N GLU A 556 -45.79 -22.56 -9.37
CA GLU A 556 -45.53 -21.38 -8.53
C GLU A 556 -44.41 -21.64 -7.51
N MET A 557 -44.40 -22.81 -6.85
CA MET A 557 -43.30 -23.19 -5.97
C MET A 557 -41.95 -23.33 -6.69
N GLU A 558 -41.92 -23.82 -7.93
CA GLU A 558 -40.68 -23.90 -8.72
C GLU A 558 -40.18 -22.53 -9.20
N ILE A 559 -41.09 -21.64 -9.62
CA ILE A 559 -40.78 -20.25 -9.94
C ILE A 559 -40.23 -19.53 -8.70
N LEU A 560 -40.88 -19.68 -7.54
CA LEU A 560 -40.43 -19.09 -6.28
C LEU A 560 -39.08 -19.67 -5.81
N ARG A 561 -38.86 -20.98 -5.92
CA ARG A 561 -37.55 -21.61 -5.65
C ARG A 561 -36.45 -21.03 -6.55
N THR A 562 -36.74 -20.90 -7.85
CA THR A 562 -35.79 -20.34 -8.82
C THR A 562 -35.46 -18.88 -8.50
N ALA A 563 -36.48 -18.07 -8.13
CA ALA A 563 -36.31 -16.69 -7.71
C ALA A 563 -35.49 -16.58 -6.40
N VAL A 564 -35.74 -17.45 -5.42
CA VAL A 564 -34.95 -17.52 -4.17
C VAL A 564 -33.50 -17.88 -4.48
N MET A 565 -33.24 -18.93 -5.27
CA MET A 565 -31.88 -19.32 -5.67
C MET A 565 -31.14 -18.22 -6.45
N GLN A 566 -31.86 -17.43 -7.26
CA GLN A 566 -31.28 -16.25 -7.91
C GLN A 566 -30.95 -15.16 -6.87
N LYS A 567 -31.85 -14.87 -5.92
CA LYS A 567 -31.61 -13.87 -4.87
C LYS A 567 -30.48 -14.28 -3.92
N ASP A 568 -30.31 -15.56 -3.62
CA ASP A 568 -29.17 -16.07 -2.85
C ASP A 568 -27.85 -15.90 -3.61
N ARG A 569 -27.82 -16.18 -4.92
CA ARG A 569 -26.65 -15.91 -5.78
C ARG A 569 -26.30 -14.42 -5.85
N GLU A 570 -27.31 -13.56 -5.99
CA GLU A 570 -27.14 -12.11 -5.93
C GLU A 570 -26.60 -11.67 -4.56
N LEU A 571 -27.18 -12.15 -3.46
CA LEU A 571 -26.74 -11.86 -2.09
C LEU A 571 -25.31 -12.35 -1.84
N GLN A 572 -24.93 -13.53 -2.32
CA GLN A 572 -23.56 -14.04 -2.24
C GLN A 572 -22.59 -13.15 -3.02
N LYS A 573 -22.96 -12.70 -4.23
CA LYS A 573 -22.18 -11.74 -5.03
C LYS A 573 -22.03 -10.39 -4.32
N HIS A 574 -23.06 -9.92 -3.62
CA HIS A 574 -22.99 -8.70 -2.79
C HIS A 574 -22.12 -8.89 -1.54
N ARG A 575 -22.20 -10.05 -0.85
CA ARG A 575 -21.33 -10.39 0.29
C ARG A 575 -19.85 -10.43 -0.13
N LEU A 576 -19.53 -11.06 -1.26
CA LEU A 576 -18.16 -11.09 -1.81
C LEU A 576 -17.66 -9.70 -2.19
N LYS A 577 -18.48 -8.87 -2.85
CA LYS A 577 -18.14 -7.46 -3.11
C LYS A 577 -17.85 -6.70 -1.81
N HIS A 578 -18.69 -6.86 -0.79
CA HIS A 578 -18.51 -6.17 0.49
C HIS A 578 -17.24 -6.62 1.22
N MET A 579 -16.92 -7.93 1.21
CA MET A 579 -15.67 -8.46 1.75
C MET A 579 -14.45 -7.87 1.02
N ASN A 580 -14.48 -7.81 -0.32
CA ASN A 580 -13.40 -7.21 -1.10
C ASN A 580 -13.26 -5.70 -0.80
N SER A 581 -14.37 -4.97 -0.59
CA SER A 581 -14.33 -3.57 -0.14
C SER A 581 -13.76 -3.40 1.27
N ILE A 582 -13.99 -4.34 2.19
CA ILE A 582 -13.37 -4.35 3.52
C ILE A 582 -11.86 -4.56 3.40
N VAL A 583 -11.42 -5.58 2.66
CA VAL A 583 -9.99 -5.87 2.45
C VAL A 583 -9.28 -4.70 1.76
N MET A 584 -9.90 -4.09 0.75
CA MET A 584 -9.37 -2.89 0.08
C MET A 584 -9.30 -1.69 1.03
N ARG A 585 -10.34 -1.43 1.83
CA ARG A 585 -10.35 -0.37 2.85
C ARG A 585 -9.22 -0.54 3.86
N ASP A 586 -9.00 -1.75 4.35
CA ASP A 586 -8.00 -2.01 5.40
C ASP A 586 -6.58 -2.05 4.84
N SER A 587 -6.40 -2.47 3.57
CA SER A 587 -5.16 -2.25 2.82
C SER A 587 -4.83 -0.77 2.67
N LEU A 588 -5.80 0.05 2.22
CA LEU A 588 -5.65 1.50 2.10
C LEU A 588 -5.38 2.18 3.45
N ARG A 589 -6.00 1.72 4.54
CA ARG A 589 -5.71 2.20 5.91
C ARG A 589 -4.29 1.88 6.35
N ASN A 590 -3.80 0.67 6.07
CA ASN A 590 -2.42 0.29 6.36
C ASN A 590 -1.44 1.13 5.54
N GLU A 591 -1.74 1.44 4.28
CA GLU A 591 -0.88 2.31 3.47
C GLU A 591 -0.90 3.76 3.99
N VAL A 592 -2.06 4.33 4.31
CA VAL A 592 -2.16 5.65 4.97
C VAL A 592 -1.38 5.68 6.29
N ALA A 593 -1.39 4.60 7.07
CA ALA A 593 -0.59 4.50 8.29
C ALA A 593 0.92 4.48 8.01
N LYS A 594 1.40 3.74 7.00
CA LYS A 594 2.82 3.79 6.57
C LYS A 594 3.22 5.19 6.13
N GLN A 595 2.42 5.83 5.27
CA GLN A 595 2.71 7.18 4.77
C GLN A 595 2.69 8.22 5.89
N SER A 596 1.80 8.08 6.89
CA SER A 596 1.82 8.90 8.11
C SER A 596 3.07 8.68 8.96
N ASN A 597 3.60 7.46 9.05
CA ASN A 597 4.84 7.19 9.77
C ASN A 597 6.04 7.81 9.04
N ILE A 598 6.16 7.58 7.73
CA ILE A 598 7.20 8.20 6.88
C ILE A 598 7.16 9.73 6.96
N TYR A 599 5.96 10.33 6.97
CA TYR A 599 5.80 11.77 7.18
C TYR A 599 6.25 12.22 8.57
N ASN A 600 5.94 11.46 9.63
CA ASN A 600 6.39 11.78 10.99
C ASN A 600 7.91 11.66 11.14
N ASP A 601 8.53 10.64 10.54
CA ASP A 601 9.98 10.45 10.53
C ASP A 601 10.68 11.60 9.76
N MET A 602 10.15 11.95 8.57
CA MET A 602 10.64 13.08 7.78
C MET A 602 10.45 14.43 8.50
N LYS A 603 9.37 14.58 9.28
CA LYS A 603 9.15 15.75 10.12
C LYS A 603 10.14 15.80 11.30
N ALA A 604 10.50 14.66 11.88
CA ALA A 604 11.50 14.57 12.93
C ALA A 604 12.91 14.91 12.40
N THR A 605 13.29 14.43 11.20
CA THR A 605 14.58 14.82 10.59
C THR A 605 14.62 16.29 10.21
N VAL A 606 13.53 16.88 9.73
CA VAL A 606 13.43 18.33 9.49
C VAL A 606 13.56 19.14 10.79
N GLU A 607 12.94 18.69 11.89
CA GLU A 607 13.05 19.41 13.17
C GLU A 607 14.46 19.28 13.78
N GLN A 608 15.10 18.11 13.65
CA GLN A 608 16.51 17.93 13.99
C GLN A 608 17.42 18.85 13.16
N GLN A 609 17.22 18.91 11.84
CA GLN A 609 17.98 19.81 10.95
C GLN A 609 17.79 21.29 11.32
N LYS A 610 16.61 21.73 11.79
CA LYS A 610 16.43 23.08 12.36
C LYS A 610 17.24 23.30 13.64
N MET A 611 17.30 22.31 14.53
CA MET A 611 18.12 22.43 15.75
C MET A 611 19.61 22.53 15.40
N ASP A 612 20.09 21.73 14.45
CA ASP A 612 21.47 21.79 13.98
C ASP A 612 21.79 23.09 13.21
N LEU A 613 20.86 23.59 12.38
CA LEU A 613 20.97 24.92 11.76
C LEU A 613 21.00 26.04 12.79
N ASN A 614 20.17 26.02 13.83
CA ASN A 614 20.21 27.00 14.92
C ASN A 614 21.53 26.93 15.70
N LYS A 615 22.06 25.73 15.93
CA LYS A 615 23.37 25.51 16.57
C LYS A 615 24.51 26.06 15.71
N LEU A 616 24.51 25.77 14.40
CA LEU A 616 25.48 26.30 13.44
C LEU A 616 25.40 27.83 13.36
N ASN A 617 24.19 28.40 13.29
CA ASN A 617 23.98 29.85 13.27
C ASN A 617 24.52 30.52 14.55
N ASN A 618 24.29 29.92 15.72
CA ASN A 618 24.85 30.40 16.98
C ASN A 618 26.40 30.34 17.01
N MET A 619 27.00 29.29 16.44
CA MET A 619 28.46 29.21 16.27
C MET A 619 28.98 30.25 15.27
N MET A 620 28.25 30.52 14.18
CA MET A 620 28.60 31.52 13.17
C MET A 620 28.55 32.93 13.76
N ASN A 621 27.47 33.28 14.49
CA ASN A 621 27.34 34.52 15.23
C ASN A 621 28.49 34.73 16.24
N ALA A 622 28.91 33.68 16.96
CA ALA A 622 30.04 33.74 17.87
C ALA A 622 31.38 33.98 17.13
N GLY A 623 31.59 33.35 15.98
CA GLY A 623 32.75 33.56 15.11
C GLY A 623 32.79 34.96 14.47
N GLU A 624 31.63 35.53 14.10
CA GLU A 624 31.50 36.91 13.66
C GLU A 624 31.78 37.90 14.80
N GLU A 625 31.31 37.63 16.02
CA GLU A 625 31.61 38.47 17.17
C GLU A 625 33.10 38.42 17.52
N GLU A 626 33.75 37.25 17.49
CA GLU A 626 35.20 37.13 17.68
C GLU A 626 35.99 37.83 16.56
N SER A 627 35.57 37.67 15.30
CA SER A 627 36.16 38.38 14.16
C SER A 627 36.05 39.90 14.32
N THR A 628 34.93 40.39 14.86
CA THR A 628 34.69 41.80 15.15
C THR A 628 35.55 42.27 16.33
N ARG A 629 35.64 41.49 17.42
CA ARG A 629 36.56 41.72 18.55
C ARG A 629 38.04 41.69 18.10
N LEU A 630 38.39 40.93 17.06
CA LEU A 630 39.73 40.87 16.49
C LEU A 630 40.02 42.10 15.61
N ARG A 631 39.12 42.49 14.70
CA ARG A 631 39.22 43.76 13.94
C ARG A 631 39.35 44.98 14.86
N ASN A 632 38.56 45.03 15.94
CA ASN A 632 38.62 46.09 16.94
C ASN A 632 39.92 46.09 17.76
N ARG A 633 40.62 44.96 17.88
CA ARG A 633 41.98 44.89 18.45
C ARG A 633 43.01 45.40 17.45
N TYR A 634 42.99 44.92 16.20
CA TYR A 634 43.91 45.39 15.15
C TYR A 634 43.81 46.90 14.91
N SER A 635 42.61 47.46 14.84
CA SER A 635 42.40 48.91 14.68
C SER A 635 43.02 49.72 15.82
N LYS A 636 42.98 49.23 17.07
CA LYS A 636 43.62 49.88 18.22
C LYS A 636 45.15 49.78 18.19
N GLU A 637 45.72 48.66 17.76
CA GLU A 637 47.18 48.55 17.59
C GLU A 637 47.69 49.35 16.38
N GLU A 638 46.90 49.46 15.31
CA GLU A 638 47.18 50.37 14.19
C GLU A 638 47.11 51.83 14.63
N GLN A 639 46.11 52.23 15.42
CA GLN A 639 46.06 53.57 16.01
C GLN A 639 47.31 53.85 16.85
N LYS A 640 47.69 52.97 17.78
CA LYS A 640 48.93 53.11 18.57
C LYS A 640 50.19 53.15 17.71
N ARG A 641 50.25 52.42 16.59
CA ARG A 641 51.36 52.47 15.62
C ARG A 641 51.42 53.86 14.98
N ASN A 642 50.27 54.39 14.56
CA ASN A 642 50.17 55.69 13.91
C ASN A 642 50.49 56.84 14.90
N ASP A 643 49.99 56.76 16.14
CA ASP A 643 50.31 57.69 17.24
C ASP A 643 51.82 57.70 17.56
N ARG A 644 52.47 56.52 17.50
CA ARG A 644 53.94 56.40 17.64
C ARG A 644 54.69 56.91 16.40
N GLY A 645 54.13 56.76 15.21
CA GLY A 645 54.67 57.32 13.97
C GLY A 645 54.66 58.85 13.98
N LEU A 646 53.54 59.45 14.39
CA LEU A 646 53.44 60.90 14.62
C LEU A 646 54.49 61.39 15.62
N LYS A 647 54.62 60.73 16.77
CA LYS A 647 55.64 61.05 17.79
C LYS A 647 57.09 60.82 17.36
N LEU A 648 57.31 60.00 16.33
CA LEU A 648 58.63 59.86 15.72
C LEU A 648 58.90 61.04 14.77
N ILE A 649 57.92 61.42 13.94
CA ILE A 649 58.01 62.58 13.04
C ILE A 649 58.18 63.88 13.83
N GLU A 650 57.36 64.12 14.86
CA GLU A 650 57.50 65.26 15.79
C GLU A 650 58.94 65.36 16.35
N ARG A 651 59.56 64.22 16.64
CA ARG A 651 60.91 64.12 17.23
C ARG A 651 62.03 64.20 16.20
N GLU A 652 61.78 63.81 14.95
CA GLU A 652 62.66 64.08 13.80
C GLU A 652 62.61 65.57 13.43
N GLU A 653 61.45 66.22 13.51
CA GLU A 653 61.29 67.67 13.38
C GLU A 653 62.01 68.43 14.51
N GLU A 654 61.89 68.01 15.78
CA GLU A 654 62.70 68.52 16.90
C GLU A 654 64.21 68.44 16.56
N VAL A 655 64.68 67.28 16.08
CA VAL A 655 66.10 67.06 15.73
C VAL A 655 66.54 67.93 14.55
N CYS A 656 65.73 68.11 13.51
CA CYS A 656 66.01 69.03 12.41
C CYS A 656 66.12 70.49 12.88
N ILE A 657 65.23 70.93 13.78
CA ILE A 657 65.28 72.26 14.39
C ILE A 657 66.56 72.42 15.24
N PHE A 658 66.98 71.39 15.98
CA PHE A 658 68.25 71.43 16.71
C PHE A 658 69.47 71.47 15.79
N TYR A 659 69.48 70.73 14.67
CA TYR A 659 70.57 70.79 13.68
C TYR A 659 70.70 72.20 13.07
N GLU A 660 69.59 72.80 12.64
CA GLU A 660 69.63 74.15 12.07
C GLU A 660 70.03 75.19 13.13
N LYS A 661 69.56 75.05 14.37
CA LYS A 661 70.01 75.89 15.48
C LYS A 661 71.52 75.77 15.74
N VAL A 662 72.07 74.55 15.76
CA VAL A 662 73.52 74.32 15.92
C VAL A 662 74.31 74.91 14.75
N ASN A 663 73.80 74.80 13.53
CA ASN A 663 74.41 75.40 12.33
C ASN A 663 74.45 76.94 12.41
N ILE A 664 73.38 77.57 12.90
CA ILE A 664 73.31 79.02 13.16
C ILE A 664 74.27 79.41 14.30
N GLU A 665 74.33 78.65 15.39
CA GLU A 665 75.26 78.88 16.51
C GLU A 665 76.73 78.71 16.09
N GLU A 666 77.06 77.70 15.29
CA GLU A 666 78.38 77.56 14.66
C GLU A 666 78.73 78.75 13.77
N GLN A 667 77.79 79.24 12.95
CA GLN A 667 78.06 80.39 12.09
C GLN A 667 78.23 81.69 12.90
N MET A 668 77.50 81.87 14.00
CA MET A 668 77.75 82.98 14.94
C MET A 668 79.13 82.87 15.60
N ILE A 669 79.56 81.66 16.00
CA ILE A 669 80.91 81.41 16.55
C ILE A 669 81.99 81.70 15.51
N ARG A 670 81.82 81.28 14.24
CA ARG A 670 82.75 81.58 13.15
C ARG A 670 82.86 83.09 12.90
N ASN A 671 81.73 83.80 12.84
CA ASN A 671 81.72 85.26 12.69
C ASN A 671 82.43 85.95 13.87
N GLY A 672 82.12 85.55 15.11
CA GLY A 672 82.76 86.08 16.32
C GLY A 672 84.26 85.80 16.39
N ASN A 673 84.73 84.64 15.92
CA ASN A 673 86.15 84.33 15.82
C ASN A 673 86.88 85.21 14.79
N VAL A 674 86.24 85.55 13.67
CA VAL A 674 86.80 86.49 12.67
C VAL A 674 86.90 87.91 13.24
N GLU A 675 85.87 88.37 13.95
CA GLU A 675 85.89 89.68 14.63
C GLU A 675 86.94 89.72 15.75
N LEU A 676 87.07 88.64 16.53
CA LEU A 676 88.12 88.50 17.54
C LEU A 676 89.52 88.56 16.91
N GLN A 677 89.76 87.85 15.81
CA GLN A 677 91.04 87.91 15.08
C GLN A 677 91.35 89.32 14.58
N ALA A 678 90.36 90.03 14.01
CA ALA A 678 90.54 91.42 13.61
C ALA A 678 90.91 92.33 14.80
N LYS A 679 90.32 92.12 15.98
CA LYS A 679 90.68 92.84 17.22
C LYS A 679 92.05 92.45 17.76
N GLU A 680 92.48 91.19 17.62
CA GLU A 680 93.84 90.77 17.94
C GLU A 680 94.90 91.35 16.98
N GLU A 681 94.53 91.61 15.72
CA GLU A 681 95.39 92.31 14.75
C GLU A 681 95.48 93.81 15.04
N GLU A 682 94.37 94.46 15.38
CA GLU A 682 94.35 95.84 15.86
C GLU A 682 95.20 96.01 17.12
N ILE A 683 95.09 95.09 18.09
CA ILE A 683 95.93 95.07 19.30
C ILE A 683 97.41 94.81 18.96
N ARG A 684 97.73 93.96 17.98
CA ARG A 684 99.12 93.74 17.51
C ARG A 684 99.69 95.00 16.85
N PHE A 685 98.90 95.69 16.03
CA PHE A 685 99.28 96.94 15.37
C PHE A 685 99.51 98.07 16.39
N LEU A 686 98.60 98.27 17.35
CA LEU A 686 98.76 99.25 18.43
C LEU A 686 99.99 98.95 19.31
N LYS A 687 100.30 97.68 19.59
CA LYS A 687 101.53 97.27 20.29
C LYS A 687 102.79 97.60 19.47
N MET A 688 102.73 97.51 18.13
CA MET A 688 103.85 97.88 17.26
C MET A 688 104.06 99.39 17.26
N GLN A 689 103.00 100.20 17.12
CA GLN A 689 103.07 101.67 17.23
C GLN A 689 103.64 102.11 18.60
N LEU A 690 103.15 101.53 19.69
CA LEU A 690 103.65 101.79 21.05
C LEU A 690 105.15 101.52 21.19
N ASN A 691 105.70 100.53 20.48
CA ASN A 691 107.12 100.20 20.54
C ASN A 691 107.97 101.13 19.67
N GLU A 692 107.48 101.60 18.51
CA GLU A 692 108.17 102.60 17.71
C GLU A 692 108.18 103.98 18.41
N GLU A 693 107.11 104.35 19.11
CA GLU A 693 107.09 105.56 19.96
C GLU A 693 108.08 105.47 21.14
N LYS A 694 108.19 104.31 21.80
CA LYS A 694 109.25 104.09 22.81
C LYS A 694 110.65 104.25 22.21
N ARG A 695 110.88 103.72 21.01
CA ARG A 695 112.15 103.85 20.28
C ARG A 695 112.43 105.31 19.91
N SER A 696 111.42 106.06 19.48
CA SER A 696 111.50 107.51 19.24
C SER A 696 111.93 108.26 20.51
N ILE A 697 111.30 107.97 21.65
CA ILE A 697 111.66 108.52 22.97
C ILE A 697 113.11 108.15 23.36
N GLU A 698 113.57 106.93 23.09
CA GLU A 698 114.97 106.53 23.34
C GLU A 698 115.97 107.26 22.44
N LEU A 699 115.64 107.49 21.17
CA LEU A 699 116.48 108.28 20.25
C LEU A 699 116.56 109.75 20.70
N LEU A 700 115.43 110.36 21.08
CA LEU A 700 115.39 111.71 21.63
C LEU A 700 116.22 111.82 22.93
N ARG A 701 116.14 110.82 23.81
CA ARG A 701 116.97 110.74 25.04
C ARG A 701 118.47 110.64 24.72
N LYS A 702 118.87 109.94 23.66
CA LYS A 702 120.29 109.88 23.20
C LYS A 702 120.77 111.20 22.58
N ASN A 703 119.88 112.05 22.10
CA ASN A 703 120.23 113.35 21.51
C ASN A 703 120.34 114.49 22.55
N MET A 704 119.74 114.34 23.73
CA MET A 704 119.79 115.35 24.80
C MET A 704 121.22 115.85 25.19
N PRO A 705 122.26 115.00 25.27
CA PRO A 705 123.63 115.48 25.57
C PRO A 705 124.17 116.44 24.51
N HIS A 706 123.85 116.25 23.24
CA HIS A 706 124.26 117.16 22.16
C HIS A 706 123.56 118.51 22.28
N LYS A 707 122.29 118.54 22.71
CA LYS A 707 121.57 119.80 23.00
C LYS A 707 122.25 120.57 24.15
N HIS A 708 122.62 119.89 25.23
CA HIS A 708 123.30 120.55 26.36
C HIS A 708 124.71 121.05 26.01
N ALA A 709 125.45 120.37 25.12
CA ALA A 709 126.71 120.88 24.59
C ALA A 709 126.50 122.18 23.79
N LEU A 710 125.54 122.19 22.85
CA LEU A 710 125.19 123.39 22.06
C LEU A 710 124.69 124.54 22.94
N GLU A 711 123.97 124.27 24.03
CA GLU A 711 123.56 125.30 25.00
C GLU A 711 124.76 125.93 25.73
N GLN A 712 125.80 125.15 26.04
CA GLN A 712 127.04 125.68 26.64
C GLN A 712 127.86 126.51 25.63
N GLU A 713 127.92 126.08 24.37
CA GLU A 713 128.55 126.86 23.29
C GLU A 713 127.80 128.18 23.04
N LEU A 714 126.46 128.17 23.07
CA LEU A 714 125.65 129.38 22.89
C LEU A 714 125.87 130.40 24.03
N VAL A 715 125.99 129.94 25.28
CA VAL A 715 126.32 130.82 26.42
C VAL A 715 127.72 131.45 26.28
N THR A 716 128.73 130.69 25.86
CA THR A 716 130.07 131.25 25.66
C THR A 716 130.13 132.24 24.48
N LEU A 717 129.38 131.99 23.40
CA LEU A 717 129.21 132.93 22.29
C LEU A 717 128.47 134.20 22.70
N GLN A 718 127.45 134.13 23.57
CA GLN A 718 126.77 135.32 24.08
C GLN A 718 127.69 136.21 24.92
N ILE A 719 128.57 135.63 25.76
CA ILE A 719 129.58 136.39 26.51
C ILE A 719 130.56 137.10 25.56
N GLN A 720 130.97 136.45 24.47
CA GLN A 720 131.83 137.07 23.45
C GLN A 720 131.11 138.18 22.68
N LEU A 721 129.82 138.00 22.35
CA LEU A 721 129.01 139.01 21.66
C LEU A 721 128.88 140.29 22.50
N GLN A 722 128.65 140.16 23.81
CA GLN A 722 128.56 141.30 24.75
C GLN A 722 129.84 142.16 24.70
N GLN A 723 131.01 141.51 24.76
CA GLN A 723 132.33 142.17 24.71
C GLN A 723 132.61 142.88 23.36
N CYS A 724 131.99 142.42 22.27
CA CYS A 724 132.05 143.08 20.98
C CYS A 724 131.08 144.27 20.87
N GLN A 725 129.90 144.19 21.51
CA GLN A 725 128.92 145.27 21.53
C GLN A 725 129.40 146.50 22.32
N ASP A 726 130.08 146.30 23.45
CA ASP A 726 130.67 147.40 24.23
C ASP A 726 131.68 148.21 23.40
N ARG A 727 132.51 147.55 22.58
CA ARG A 727 133.44 148.21 21.64
C ARG A 727 132.74 148.91 20.48
N MET A 728 131.56 148.44 20.09
CA MET A 728 130.79 149.03 19.00
C MET A 728 130.19 150.37 19.43
N LEU A 729 129.67 150.45 20.66
CA LEU A 729 129.09 151.68 21.25
C LEU A 729 130.09 152.84 21.41
N ASP A 730 131.38 152.54 21.61
CA ASP A 730 132.43 153.57 21.62
C ASP A 730 132.72 154.09 20.20
N LEU A 731 132.64 153.24 19.18
CA LEU A 731 132.85 153.62 17.76
C LEU A 731 131.61 154.31 17.15
N GLU A 732 130.40 153.94 17.57
CA GLU A 732 129.15 154.56 17.09
C GLU A 732 129.10 156.07 17.43
N LYS A 733 129.71 156.49 18.54
CA LYS A 733 129.84 157.92 18.90
C LYS A 733 130.75 158.73 17.96
N GLU A 734 131.63 158.10 17.21
CA GLU A 734 132.40 158.77 16.15
C GLU A 734 131.63 158.82 14.81
N LEU A 735 130.53 158.06 14.69
CA LEU A 735 129.81 157.82 13.43
C LEU A 735 128.60 158.74 13.21
N GLU A 736 127.99 159.31 14.26
CA GLU A 736 126.75 160.10 14.19
C GLU A 736 126.94 161.57 13.72
N ASN A 737 127.70 161.79 12.63
CA ASN A 737 127.88 163.11 12.02
C ASN A 737 127.41 163.13 10.54
N PRO A 738 126.26 163.74 10.20
CA PRO A 738 125.50 163.39 8.98
C PRO A 738 125.91 164.19 7.72
N TYR A 739 127.09 163.93 7.17
CA TYR A 739 127.54 164.46 5.86
C TYR A 739 128.21 163.38 4.97
N ASP A 740 127.45 162.36 4.54
CA ASP A 740 127.83 161.46 3.43
C ASP A 740 126.55 160.90 2.74
N GLU A 741 126.56 160.75 1.41
CA GLU A 741 125.35 160.55 0.57
C GLU A 741 125.08 159.09 0.13
N THR A 742 125.80 158.09 0.68
CA THR A 742 126.09 156.85 -0.06
C THR A 742 125.19 155.61 0.15
N ARG A 743 124.08 155.61 0.94
CA ARG A 743 123.61 154.34 1.62
C ARG A 743 122.10 153.90 1.69
N VAL A 744 121.13 154.21 0.79
CA VAL A 744 119.70 153.72 0.95
C VAL A 744 118.89 153.37 -0.35
N ARG A 745 118.12 152.24 -0.41
CA ARG A 745 117.00 151.93 -1.40
C ARG A 745 116.08 150.69 -1.01
N SER A 746 114.88 150.48 -1.63
CA SER A 746 113.87 149.38 -1.36
C SER A 746 112.96 148.92 -2.58
N LEU A 747 112.08 147.86 -2.48
CA LEU A 747 111.27 147.17 -3.57
C LEU A 747 109.88 146.48 -3.14
N GLU A 748 109.05 145.87 -4.06
CA GLU A 748 107.54 145.58 -3.94
C GLU A 748 106.92 144.23 -4.53
N GLY A 749 105.55 144.00 -4.51
CA GLY A 749 104.73 142.86 -5.14
C GLY A 749 103.13 142.92 -5.07
N LYS A 750 102.31 142.06 -5.78
CA LYS A 750 100.78 142.11 -5.92
C LYS A 750 99.96 140.84 -6.45
N ASP A 751 98.59 140.87 -6.47
CA ASP A 751 97.57 139.77 -6.78
C ASP A 751 96.28 140.13 -7.66
N LEU A 752 95.29 139.21 -7.91
CA LEU A 752 94.19 139.24 -8.97
C LEU A 752 92.68 138.93 -8.54
N PRO A 753 91.61 139.05 -9.42
CA PRO A 753 90.20 139.39 -9.03
C PRO A 753 89.01 138.42 -9.45
N PRO A 754 87.72 138.71 -9.09
CA PRO A 754 86.62 137.70 -9.00
C PRO A 754 85.78 137.24 -10.22
N ALA A 755 85.91 137.80 -11.44
CA ALA A 755 84.88 137.61 -12.48
C ALA A 755 84.64 136.14 -12.91
N GLU A 756 85.68 135.31 -12.89
CA GLU A 756 85.66 133.90 -13.31
C GLU A 756 84.84 132.96 -12.40
N LEU A 757 84.34 133.46 -11.27
CA LEU A 757 83.50 132.67 -10.35
C LEU A 757 82.05 132.54 -10.82
N GLN A 758 81.53 133.52 -11.57
CA GLN A 758 80.09 133.67 -11.81
C GLN A 758 79.58 132.69 -12.89
N ASP A 759 80.24 132.62 -14.05
CA ASP A 759 79.92 131.74 -15.20
C ASP A 759 79.83 130.25 -14.85
N LYS A 760 80.45 129.87 -13.73
CA LYS A 760 80.53 128.48 -13.24
C LYS A 760 79.30 128.04 -12.45
N ILE A 761 78.42 128.97 -12.08
CA ILE A 761 77.18 128.70 -11.32
C ILE A 761 76.02 128.39 -12.27
N GLU A 762 75.74 129.26 -13.26
CA GLU A 762 74.61 129.09 -14.20
C GLU A 762 74.69 127.75 -14.98
N ASN A 763 75.91 127.29 -15.29
CA ASN A 763 76.15 126.00 -15.94
C ASN A 763 75.71 124.76 -15.13
N LEU A 764 75.52 124.90 -13.81
CA LEU A 764 75.05 123.80 -12.95
C LEU A 764 73.53 123.77 -12.84
N GLU A 765 72.85 124.92 -12.95
CA GLU A 765 71.40 125.02 -12.73
C GLU A 765 70.59 124.45 -13.90
N MET A 766 70.95 124.77 -15.16
CA MET A 766 70.32 124.15 -16.35
C MET A 766 70.39 122.62 -16.30
N ARG A 767 71.50 122.08 -15.80
CA ARG A 767 71.82 120.65 -15.78
C ARG A 767 71.05 119.88 -14.70
N LEU A 768 70.39 120.58 -13.78
CA LEU A 768 69.47 120.00 -12.80
C LEU A 768 68.09 119.78 -13.43
N ALA A 769 67.55 120.79 -14.13
CA ALA A 769 66.21 120.76 -14.71
C ALA A 769 66.00 119.59 -15.70
N GLU A 770 66.98 119.31 -16.58
CA GLU A 770 66.96 118.17 -17.50
C GLU A 770 66.83 116.80 -16.80
N LYS A 771 67.11 116.71 -15.49
CA LYS A 771 67.03 115.45 -14.72
C LYS A 771 65.71 115.25 -14.00
N GLU A 772 64.93 116.30 -13.78
CA GLU A 772 63.63 116.20 -13.11
C GLU A 772 62.53 115.77 -14.11
N GLU A 773 62.54 116.32 -15.33
CA GLU A 773 61.62 115.92 -16.41
C GLU A 773 61.77 114.43 -16.78
N LEU A 774 63.03 113.97 -16.92
CA LEU A 774 63.39 112.57 -17.19
C LEU A 774 62.97 111.58 -16.10
N LEU A 775 62.63 112.05 -14.90
CA LEU A 775 62.20 111.22 -13.77
C LEU A 775 60.68 111.05 -13.77
N LEU A 776 59.93 112.11 -14.07
CA LEU A 776 58.46 112.09 -14.22
C LEU A 776 57.99 111.12 -15.32
N GLU A 777 58.69 111.02 -16.45
CA GLU A 777 58.37 110.01 -17.48
C GLU A 777 58.51 108.57 -16.97
N LYS A 778 59.51 108.31 -16.11
CA LYS A 778 59.79 106.95 -15.59
C LYS A 778 58.70 106.49 -14.62
N ASP A 779 58.23 107.37 -13.75
CA ASP A 779 57.19 107.05 -12.77
C ASP A 779 55.84 106.75 -13.47
N LEU A 780 55.51 107.48 -14.54
CA LEU A 780 54.29 107.22 -15.31
C LEU A 780 54.31 105.84 -15.98
N ILE A 781 55.46 105.43 -16.55
CA ILE A 781 55.66 104.09 -17.11
C ILE A 781 55.59 103.03 -16.01
N PHE A 782 56.21 103.27 -14.85
CA PHE A 782 56.20 102.35 -13.71
C PHE A 782 54.77 102.05 -13.22
N GLU A 783 53.92 103.08 -13.07
CA GLU A 783 52.53 102.88 -12.64
C GLU A 783 51.71 102.05 -13.65
N GLN A 784 51.94 102.25 -14.95
CA GLN A 784 51.27 101.46 -16.00
C GLN A 784 51.72 99.98 -16.00
N VAL A 785 53.01 99.72 -15.79
CA VAL A 785 53.55 98.36 -15.62
C VAL A 785 53.00 97.71 -14.35
N GLN A 786 52.92 98.43 -13.23
CA GLN A 786 52.34 97.97 -11.95
C GLN A 786 50.88 97.50 -12.12
N ARG A 787 50.06 98.25 -12.89
CA ARG A 787 48.66 97.92 -13.20
C ARG A 787 48.47 96.75 -14.18
N LEU A 788 49.50 96.39 -14.94
CA LEU A 788 49.51 95.20 -15.80
C LEU A 788 50.01 93.98 -15.02
N ALA A 789 51.11 94.10 -14.29
CA ALA A 789 51.70 93.03 -13.48
C ALA A 789 50.72 92.50 -12.42
N SER A 790 50.01 93.40 -11.71
CA SER A 790 48.95 93.01 -10.75
C SER A 790 47.79 92.25 -11.41
N ARG A 791 47.36 92.66 -12.60
CA ARG A 791 46.26 92.02 -13.35
C ARG A 791 46.64 90.65 -13.91
N VAL A 792 47.91 90.45 -14.27
CA VAL A 792 48.46 89.13 -14.61
C VAL A 792 48.61 88.27 -13.34
N LYS A 793 49.07 88.85 -12.22
CA LYS A 793 49.23 88.13 -10.96
C LYS A 793 47.92 87.53 -10.45
N VAL A 794 46.82 88.30 -10.44
CA VAL A 794 45.49 87.80 -10.02
C VAL A 794 45.05 86.62 -10.89
N LYS A 795 45.10 86.74 -12.22
CA LYS A 795 44.77 85.62 -13.12
C LYS A 795 45.69 84.39 -12.95
N ALA A 796 46.94 84.62 -12.56
CA ALA A 796 47.91 83.56 -12.25
C ALA A 796 47.77 83.01 -10.81
N GLU A 797 46.90 83.59 -9.98
CA GLU A 797 46.52 83.07 -8.66
C GLU A 797 45.18 82.33 -8.75
N ASP A 798 44.18 82.88 -9.44
CA ASP A 798 42.92 82.18 -9.76
C ASP A 798 43.19 80.84 -10.49
N GLY A 799 44.12 80.84 -11.46
CA GLY A 799 44.49 79.65 -12.22
C GLY A 799 45.38 78.64 -11.49
N LYS A 800 45.91 78.95 -10.29
CA LYS A 800 46.80 78.04 -9.55
C LYS A 800 46.07 76.84 -8.97
N ASP A 801 44.89 77.02 -8.39
CA ASP A 801 44.22 75.92 -7.70
C ASP A 801 43.66 74.88 -8.69
N ASP A 802 43.14 75.31 -9.84
CA ASP A 802 42.74 74.40 -10.92
C ASP A 802 43.95 73.66 -11.53
N THR A 803 45.06 74.35 -11.81
CA THR A 803 46.26 73.70 -12.36
C THR A 803 46.98 72.83 -11.33
N LEU A 804 46.94 73.18 -10.04
CA LEU A 804 47.44 72.36 -8.93
C LEU A 804 46.55 71.13 -8.72
N GLY A 805 45.23 71.26 -8.83
CA GLY A 805 44.28 70.16 -8.79
C GLY A 805 44.51 69.19 -9.95
N LEU A 806 44.64 69.70 -11.18
CA LEU A 806 44.98 68.91 -12.35
C LEU A 806 46.36 68.24 -12.21
N ALA A 807 47.38 68.96 -11.75
CA ALA A 807 48.72 68.41 -11.54
C ALA A 807 48.74 67.34 -10.43
N LYS A 808 48.01 67.52 -9.32
CA LYS A 808 47.83 66.49 -8.28
C LYS A 808 47.14 65.25 -8.84
N ASN A 809 46.09 65.41 -9.64
CA ASN A 809 45.38 64.29 -10.27
C ASN A 809 46.26 63.56 -11.30
N VAL A 810 46.98 64.29 -12.16
CA VAL A 810 47.93 63.71 -13.13
C VAL A 810 49.10 63.02 -12.44
N ASN A 811 49.64 63.59 -11.35
CA ASN A 811 50.69 62.93 -10.56
C ASN A 811 50.18 61.71 -9.80
N ALA A 812 48.95 61.73 -9.27
CA ALA A 812 48.33 60.55 -8.65
C ALA A 812 48.05 59.44 -9.66
N LEU A 813 47.66 59.79 -10.90
CA LEU A 813 47.53 58.85 -12.01
C LEU A 813 48.89 58.32 -12.46
N GLN A 814 49.92 59.18 -12.60
CA GLN A 814 51.29 58.73 -12.88
C GLN A 814 51.86 57.84 -11.79
N ALA A 815 51.57 58.09 -10.51
CA ALA A 815 51.99 57.24 -9.39
C ALA A 815 51.32 55.86 -9.51
N LYS A 816 49.99 55.82 -9.67
CA LYS A 816 49.24 54.57 -9.92
C LYS A 816 49.76 53.80 -11.15
N ILE A 817 50.07 54.51 -12.25
CA ILE A 817 50.66 53.91 -13.46
C ILE A 817 52.08 53.40 -13.19
N LYS A 818 52.94 54.15 -12.47
CA LYS A 818 54.30 53.71 -12.10
C LYS A 818 54.28 52.51 -11.16
N ASP A 819 53.34 52.44 -10.22
CA ASP A 819 53.22 51.32 -9.30
C ASP A 819 52.57 50.09 -9.97
N ALA A 820 51.59 50.28 -10.87
CA ALA A 820 51.10 49.22 -11.74
C ALA A 820 52.22 48.70 -12.66
N TYR A 821 53.03 49.59 -13.25
CA TYR A 821 54.17 49.23 -14.10
C TYR A 821 55.32 48.58 -13.31
N ARG A 822 55.53 48.95 -12.04
CA ARG A 822 56.44 48.25 -11.12
C ARG A 822 55.93 46.84 -10.77
N LYS A 823 54.64 46.70 -10.44
CA LYS A 823 54.02 45.38 -10.19
C LYS A 823 54.07 44.50 -11.45
N MET A 824 53.81 45.08 -12.62
CA MET A 824 53.95 44.39 -13.91
C MET A 824 55.40 44.01 -14.20
N ARG A 825 56.39 44.88 -13.94
CA ARG A 825 57.81 44.50 -14.03
C ARG A 825 58.22 43.43 -13.01
N GLY A 826 57.65 43.43 -11.81
CA GLY A 826 57.81 42.37 -10.82
C GLY A 826 57.30 41.03 -11.35
N LEU A 827 56.02 40.97 -11.72
CA LEU A 827 55.39 39.79 -12.31
C LEU A 827 56.08 39.32 -13.60
N VAL A 828 56.60 40.23 -14.44
CA VAL A 828 57.38 39.87 -15.64
C VAL A 828 58.78 39.36 -15.28
N ALA A 829 59.42 39.87 -14.23
CA ALA A 829 60.69 39.35 -13.73
C ALA A 829 60.51 37.98 -13.04
N GLU A 830 59.42 37.80 -12.28
CA GLU A 830 59.02 36.52 -11.69
C GLU A 830 58.68 35.49 -12.77
N LEU A 831 57.93 35.86 -13.82
CA LEU A 831 57.69 35.01 -15.00
C LEU A 831 58.96 34.70 -15.78
N SER A 832 59.86 35.67 -15.97
CA SER A 832 61.17 35.45 -16.60
C SER A 832 62.03 34.49 -15.78
N MET A 833 62.05 34.63 -14.45
CA MET A 833 62.78 33.73 -13.56
C MET A 833 62.15 32.33 -13.53
N ASN A 834 60.82 32.24 -13.43
CA ASN A 834 60.10 30.97 -13.41
C ASN A 834 60.16 30.24 -14.76
N THR A 835 60.18 30.96 -15.89
CA THR A 835 60.40 30.33 -17.20
C THR A 835 61.86 29.92 -17.41
N ALA A 836 62.82 30.68 -16.89
CA ALA A 836 64.23 30.29 -16.89
C ALA A 836 64.48 29.04 -16.02
N THR A 837 63.90 28.95 -14.82
CA THR A 837 63.98 27.74 -13.98
C THR A 837 63.22 26.57 -14.58
N ALA A 838 62.07 26.79 -15.22
CA ALA A 838 61.36 25.73 -15.96
C ALA A 838 62.18 25.21 -17.15
N LEU A 839 62.87 26.08 -17.89
CA LEU A 839 63.80 25.68 -18.96
C LEU A 839 65.03 24.93 -18.42
N GLN A 840 65.63 25.39 -17.32
CA GLN A 840 66.73 24.69 -16.66
C GLN A 840 66.30 23.31 -16.13
N LEU A 841 65.13 23.21 -15.51
CA LEU A 841 64.58 21.94 -15.04
C LEU A 841 64.22 21.03 -16.22
N GLN A 842 63.64 21.53 -17.31
CA GLN A 842 63.36 20.73 -18.50
C GLN A 842 64.63 20.25 -19.20
N GLN A 843 65.69 21.06 -19.21
CA GLN A 843 67.00 20.66 -19.72
C GLN A 843 67.64 19.60 -18.83
N ALA A 844 67.66 19.81 -17.50
CA ALA A 844 68.18 18.83 -16.54
C ALA A 844 67.38 17.51 -16.57
N LEU A 845 66.06 17.56 -16.81
CA LEU A 845 65.22 16.37 -16.98
C LEU A 845 65.63 15.62 -18.26
N LYS A 846 65.81 16.30 -19.39
CA LYS A 846 66.32 15.69 -20.63
C LYS A 846 67.74 15.14 -20.52
N GLU A 847 68.62 15.83 -19.81
CA GLU A 847 69.98 15.36 -19.53
C GLU A 847 69.92 14.09 -18.66
N LYS A 848 69.02 14.02 -17.67
CA LYS A 848 68.82 12.81 -16.86
C LYS A 848 68.06 11.69 -17.58
N GLU A 849 67.17 11.99 -18.52
CA GLU A 849 66.58 11.00 -19.43
C GLU A 849 67.66 10.40 -20.34
N ALA A 850 68.55 11.22 -20.92
CA ALA A 850 69.66 10.75 -21.75
C ALA A 850 70.73 9.99 -20.95
N ASP A 851 71.01 10.40 -19.70
CA ASP A 851 71.83 9.61 -18.78
C ASP A 851 71.18 8.24 -18.51
N LEU A 852 69.87 8.21 -18.26
CA LEU A 852 69.12 7.00 -17.96
C LEU A 852 69.06 6.05 -19.17
N GLU A 853 68.84 6.56 -20.38
CA GLU A 853 68.95 5.78 -21.63
C GLU A 853 70.36 5.20 -21.79
N GLN A 854 71.42 5.96 -21.50
CA GLN A 854 72.78 5.44 -21.50
C GLN A 854 73.00 4.36 -20.42
N CYS A 855 72.43 4.52 -19.23
CA CYS A 855 72.48 3.53 -18.16
C CYS A 855 71.81 2.21 -18.60
N TYR A 856 70.65 2.29 -19.25
CA TYR A 856 69.98 1.11 -19.82
C TYR A 856 70.81 0.47 -20.95
N ILE A 857 71.35 1.25 -21.89
CA ILE A 857 72.16 0.74 -23.00
C ILE A 857 73.48 0.09 -22.52
N ARG A 858 74.09 0.57 -21.44
CA ARG A 858 75.24 -0.08 -20.78
C ARG A 858 74.82 -1.37 -20.09
N MET A 859 73.72 -1.34 -19.33
CA MET A 859 73.20 -2.51 -18.62
C MET A 859 72.78 -3.65 -19.57
N GLU A 860 72.20 -3.34 -20.74
CA GLU A 860 71.89 -4.33 -21.80
C GLU A 860 73.14 -5.00 -22.39
N LYS A 861 74.31 -4.34 -22.34
CA LYS A 861 75.60 -4.91 -22.75
C LYS A 861 76.31 -5.67 -21.63
N GLY A 862 75.77 -5.65 -20.40
CA GLY A 862 76.44 -6.20 -19.21
C GLY A 862 77.52 -5.29 -18.62
N GLU A 863 77.56 -4.01 -19.00
CA GLU A 863 78.47 -2.99 -18.45
C GLU A 863 77.83 -2.30 -17.23
N PRO A 864 78.62 -1.76 -16.28
CA PRO A 864 78.08 -0.98 -15.15
C PRO A 864 77.22 0.21 -15.63
N PRO A 865 76.03 0.46 -15.04
CA PRO A 865 75.11 1.49 -15.53
C PRO A 865 75.71 2.90 -15.59
N CYS A 866 76.54 3.28 -14.62
CA CYS A 866 77.34 4.51 -14.69
C CYS A 866 78.71 4.32 -14.01
N ASP A 867 79.63 5.23 -14.34
CA ASP A 867 81.01 5.24 -13.87
C ASP A 867 81.09 5.36 -12.33
N GLU A 868 80.13 6.02 -11.66
CA GLU A 868 80.09 6.09 -10.18
C GLU A 868 79.78 4.72 -9.56
N TYR A 869 78.85 3.95 -10.13
CA TYR A 869 78.58 2.58 -9.67
C TYR A 869 79.74 1.62 -9.97
N GLU A 870 80.51 1.85 -11.04
CA GLU A 870 81.76 1.14 -11.26
C GLU A 870 82.79 1.48 -10.16
N HIS A 871 82.97 2.75 -9.83
CA HIS A 871 83.88 3.17 -8.77
C HIS A 871 83.44 2.67 -7.38
N ASP A 872 82.14 2.62 -7.09
CA ASP A 872 81.64 2.04 -5.83
C ASP A 872 81.74 0.51 -5.80
N TRP A 873 81.60 -0.18 -6.93
CA TRP A 873 81.93 -1.62 -7.03
C TRP A 873 83.42 -1.87 -6.79
N GLN A 874 84.30 -1.12 -7.45
CA GLN A 874 85.76 -1.20 -7.24
C GLN A 874 86.14 -0.84 -5.80
N ARG A 875 85.44 0.12 -5.17
CA ARG A 875 85.58 0.48 -3.76
C ARG A 875 85.12 -0.64 -2.82
N LEU A 876 84.00 -1.30 -3.11
CA LEU A 876 83.53 -2.46 -2.34
C LEU A 876 84.52 -3.62 -2.40
N MET A 877 85.00 -3.99 -3.59
CA MET A 877 86.07 -4.98 -3.76
C MET A 877 87.33 -4.58 -2.98
N SER A 878 87.75 -3.31 -3.06
CA SER A 878 88.90 -2.79 -2.32
C SER A 878 88.71 -2.80 -0.79
N ILE A 879 87.46 -2.64 -0.31
CA ILE A 879 87.10 -2.75 1.11
C ILE A 879 87.11 -4.21 1.56
N GLU A 880 86.64 -5.15 0.75
CA GLU A 880 86.64 -6.58 1.07
C GLU A 880 88.07 -7.14 1.11
N ASP A 881 88.90 -6.77 0.13
CA ASP A 881 90.35 -7.00 0.14
C ASP A 881 91.05 -6.32 1.34
N ARG A 882 90.51 -5.21 1.86
CA ARG A 882 91.04 -4.60 3.09
C ARG A 882 90.60 -5.37 4.33
N ILE A 883 89.33 -5.78 4.43
CA ILE A 883 88.80 -6.58 5.56
C ILE A 883 89.52 -7.93 5.68
N LEU A 884 89.98 -8.52 4.57
CA LEU A 884 90.83 -9.71 4.58
C LEU A 884 92.20 -9.42 5.22
N ARG A 885 92.88 -8.34 4.84
CA ARG A 885 94.17 -7.92 5.41
C ARG A 885 94.05 -7.45 6.87
N ASP A 886 93.03 -6.64 7.17
CA ASP A 886 92.68 -6.17 8.52
C ASP A 886 92.47 -7.37 9.47
N ARG A 887 91.97 -8.52 8.97
CA ARG A 887 91.83 -9.78 9.76
C ARG A 887 93.16 -10.50 10.00
N GLU A 888 94.08 -10.49 9.04
CA GLU A 888 95.42 -11.08 9.23
C GLU A 888 96.27 -10.22 10.19
N GLU A 889 96.23 -8.89 10.07
CA GLU A 889 96.92 -7.99 11.02
C GLU A 889 96.36 -8.08 12.44
N ASN A 890 95.03 -8.07 12.63
CA ASN A 890 94.44 -8.19 13.98
C ASN A 890 94.79 -9.52 14.67
N ARG A 891 95.02 -10.60 13.89
CA ARG A 891 95.48 -11.87 14.45
C ARG A 891 96.93 -11.77 14.95
N LEU A 892 97.82 -11.15 14.17
CA LEU A 892 99.22 -10.93 14.59
C LEU A 892 99.31 -10.01 15.83
N ILE A 893 98.46 -8.98 15.91
CA ILE A 893 98.40 -8.07 17.07
C ILE A 893 97.96 -8.82 18.34
N GLN A 894 97.03 -9.79 18.24
CA GLN A 894 96.68 -10.64 19.39
C GLN A 894 97.84 -11.56 19.84
N GLU A 895 98.71 -11.97 18.92
CA GLU A 895 99.91 -12.75 19.23
C GLU A 895 101.01 -11.86 19.88
N GLU A 896 101.02 -10.53 19.65
CA GLU A 896 101.89 -9.57 20.35
C GLU A 896 101.37 -9.11 21.74
N GLU A 897 100.05 -8.90 21.91
CA GLU A 897 99.47 -8.46 23.20
C GLU A 897 99.69 -9.45 24.37
N GLU A 898 99.99 -10.72 24.08
CA GLU A 898 100.38 -11.72 25.08
C GLU A 898 101.74 -11.40 25.74
N GLN A 899 102.67 -10.75 25.03
CA GLN A 899 104.05 -10.52 25.50
C GLN A 899 104.17 -9.45 26.60
N TYR A 900 103.20 -8.54 26.71
CA TYR A 900 103.22 -7.42 27.66
C TYR A 900 102.59 -7.74 29.04
N LYS A 901 102.31 -9.03 29.31
CA LYS A 901 101.66 -9.52 30.54
C LYS A 901 102.68 -9.93 31.62
N ILE A 902 103.05 -9.01 32.50
CA ILE A 902 103.93 -9.29 33.65
C ILE A 902 103.12 -9.95 34.80
N ALA A 903 103.75 -10.92 35.48
CA ALA A 903 103.16 -11.63 36.62
C ALA A 903 102.77 -10.67 37.75
N GLY A 904 101.46 -10.47 37.93
CA GLY A 904 100.88 -9.46 38.83
C GLY A 904 99.56 -8.88 38.32
N GLY A 905 99.30 -8.98 37.00
CA GLY A 905 97.99 -8.66 36.42
C GLY A 905 97.74 -7.19 36.10
N THR A 906 98.77 -6.34 36.16
CA THR A 906 98.72 -4.92 35.75
C THR A 906 99.48 -4.72 34.44
N THR A 907 98.76 -4.43 33.37
CA THR A 907 99.34 -4.08 32.05
C THR A 907 100.12 -2.77 32.11
N THR A 908 101.26 -2.68 31.44
CA THR A 908 102.11 -1.48 31.41
C THR A 908 102.38 -1.03 29.97
N THR A 909 102.02 0.21 29.64
CA THR A 909 102.24 0.85 28.34
C THR A 909 103.52 1.68 28.31
N ALA A 910 104.53 1.30 29.09
CA ALA A 910 105.81 1.99 29.19
C ALA A 910 106.93 1.14 28.59
N ASP A 911 107.54 1.61 27.50
CA ASP A 911 108.66 0.94 26.84
C ASP A 911 109.81 0.65 27.83
N PRO A 912 110.30 -0.59 27.92
CA PRO A 912 111.46 -0.91 28.74
C PRO A 912 112.70 -0.22 28.17
N ARG A 913 113.26 0.74 28.90
CA ARG A 913 114.44 1.51 28.46
C ARG A 913 115.65 0.59 28.25
N PRO A 914 116.26 0.52 27.05
CA PRO A 914 117.41 -0.35 26.79
C PRO A 914 118.68 0.10 27.54
N ASN A 915 118.90 -0.45 28.73
CA ASN A 915 120.12 -0.28 29.51
C ASN A 915 120.95 -1.57 29.44
N ALA A 916 122.07 -1.48 28.72
CA ALA A 916 122.97 -2.56 28.28
C ALA A 916 122.46 -3.39 27.08
N TYR A 917 123.34 -3.51 26.08
CA TYR A 917 123.25 -4.45 24.98
C TYR A 917 124.00 -5.72 25.40
N ILE A 918 123.32 -6.87 25.37
CA ILE A 918 123.92 -8.19 25.57
C ILE A 918 124.04 -8.82 24.18
N PRO A 919 125.25 -9.15 23.69
CA PRO A 919 125.40 -9.90 22.45
C PRO A 919 125.02 -11.37 22.66
N ASP A 920 124.20 -11.93 21.76
CA ASP A 920 123.83 -13.34 21.75
C ASP A 920 124.96 -14.20 21.13
N ASP A 921 125.96 -14.56 21.94
CA ASP A 921 126.97 -15.57 21.58
C ASP A 921 127.22 -16.50 22.79
N ASP A 922 126.93 -17.78 22.62
CA ASP A 922 126.45 -18.63 23.72
C ASP A 922 127.58 -19.39 24.45
N SER A 923 128.58 -18.64 24.95
CA SER A 923 129.69 -19.16 25.76
C SER A 923 130.37 -18.08 26.62
N GLU A 924 130.25 -18.25 27.94
CA GLU A 924 130.89 -17.48 29.03
C GLU A 924 130.37 -16.04 29.32
N LEU A 925 130.12 -15.80 30.61
CA LEU A 925 129.82 -14.51 31.26
C LEU A 925 131.09 -13.62 31.40
N PRO A 926 131.04 -12.31 31.80
CA PRO A 926 129.94 -11.32 31.87
C PRO A 926 130.36 -9.85 31.46
N ILE A 927 129.58 -8.85 31.91
CA ILE A 927 129.93 -7.42 32.20
C ILE A 927 129.65 -6.36 31.09
N PRO A 928 128.77 -5.35 31.33
CA PRO A 928 128.52 -4.22 30.42
C PRO A 928 129.66 -3.18 30.33
N ARG A 929 129.68 -2.41 29.23
CA ARG A 929 130.51 -1.19 29.06
C ARG A 929 129.65 0.02 28.65
N PRO A 930 129.98 1.26 29.06
CA PRO A 930 129.26 2.47 28.64
C PRO A 930 129.50 2.82 27.16
N TYR A 931 128.50 3.46 26.52
CA TYR A 931 128.64 4.01 25.17
C TYR A 931 129.69 5.13 25.10
N GLY A 932 130.48 5.13 24.02
CA GLY A 932 131.50 6.14 23.75
C GLY A 932 130.94 7.50 23.30
N ARG A 933 131.84 8.45 22.98
CA ARG A 933 131.55 9.87 22.74
C ARG A 933 130.72 10.21 21.48
N HIS A 934 130.14 9.21 20.81
CA HIS A 934 129.28 9.34 19.64
C HIS A 934 128.09 8.38 19.75
N ALA A 935 127.06 8.78 20.51
CA ALA A 935 125.79 8.07 20.55
C ALA A 935 124.91 8.46 19.33
N PRO A 936 124.21 7.50 18.69
CA PRO A 936 123.34 7.80 17.55
C PRO A 936 122.10 8.61 17.98
N PHE A 937 121.87 9.73 17.31
CA PHE A 937 120.72 10.61 17.54
C PHE A 937 119.51 10.15 16.72
N LYS A 938 118.38 9.86 17.37
CA LYS A 938 117.11 9.53 16.69
C LYS A 938 116.47 10.84 16.18
N PRO A 939 116.16 10.99 14.87
CA PRO A 939 115.49 12.18 14.36
C PRO A 939 114.11 12.40 14.99
N THR A 940 113.75 13.66 15.20
CA THR A 940 112.41 14.07 15.65
C THR A 940 111.54 14.39 14.44
N GLU A 941 110.34 13.84 14.37
CA GLU A 941 109.36 14.21 13.33
C GLU A 941 108.80 15.62 13.57
N ALA A 942 108.42 16.30 12.48
CA ALA A 942 107.99 17.70 12.53
C ALA A 942 106.52 17.83 12.99
N GLY A 943 106.29 18.69 14.00
CA GLY A 943 104.95 18.92 14.56
C GLY A 943 103.96 19.53 13.55
N SER A 944 102.70 19.09 13.61
CA SER A 944 101.63 19.40 12.65
C SER A 944 101.01 20.80 12.81
N THR A 945 101.84 21.85 12.81
CA THR A 945 101.40 23.25 12.91
C THR A 945 101.58 24.04 11.61
N MET A 946 100.85 23.68 10.55
CA MET A 946 100.57 24.59 9.43
C MET A 946 99.06 24.85 9.30
N ARG A 947 98.70 26.12 9.22
CA ARG A 947 97.30 26.58 9.22
C ARG A 947 96.71 26.57 7.82
N HIS A 948 95.42 26.27 7.73
CA HIS A 948 94.64 26.24 6.49
C HIS A 948 94.79 27.52 5.64
N ILE A 949 95.26 27.36 4.40
CA ILE A 949 95.12 28.37 3.35
C ILE A 949 93.75 28.21 2.70
N ARG A 950 92.84 29.16 2.91
CA ARG A 950 91.59 29.23 2.13
C ARG A 950 91.93 29.62 0.69
N LYS A 951 91.56 28.79 -0.29
CA LYS A 951 91.58 29.19 -1.71
C LYS A 951 90.54 30.31 -1.92
N PRO A 952 90.85 31.37 -2.70
CA PRO A 952 89.87 32.39 -3.06
C PRO A 952 88.85 31.83 -4.05
N VAL A 953 87.58 32.16 -3.86
CA VAL A 953 86.52 31.87 -4.85
C VAL A 953 86.47 33.04 -5.84
N PRO A 954 86.68 32.82 -7.15
CA PRO A 954 86.51 33.87 -8.14
C PRO A 954 85.03 34.23 -8.27
N LYS A 955 84.71 35.53 -8.25
CA LYS A 955 83.38 36.00 -8.65
C LYS A 955 83.26 35.95 -10.18
N PRO A 956 82.14 35.47 -10.75
CA PRO A 956 81.84 35.72 -12.16
C PRO A 956 81.67 37.23 -12.40
N ILE A 957 81.96 37.65 -13.63
CA ILE A 957 81.90 39.05 -14.07
C ILE A 957 80.55 39.29 -14.76
N GLU A 958 79.92 40.42 -14.48
CA GLU A 958 78.74 40.91 -15.22
C GLU A 958 79.16 41.51 -16.56
N ILE A 959 78.51 41.06 -17.64
CA ILE A 959 78.44 41.69 -18.97
C ILE A 959 76.98 41.60 -19.44
#